data_AF-C5T065-F1
#
_entry.id   AF-C5T065-F1
#
_cell.length_a   1.000
_cell.length_b   1.000
_cell.length_c   1.000
_cell.angle_alpha   90.00
_cell.angle_beta   90.00
_cell.angle_gamma   90.00
#
_symmetry.space_group_name_H-M   'P 1'
#
loop_
_entity.id
_entity.type
_entity.pdbx_description
1 polymer ?
#
loop_
_entity_poly.entity_id
_entity_poly.type
_entity_poly.pdbx_seq_one_letter_code
_entity_poly.pdbx_strand_id
1 'polypeptide(L)'
;MQVKLPAVLGVDVKSRLGRVRQIAAPPTMIDCRAVKYTLGKSVGHVLQNTSGKNLLYLFPTHPKTTPLPSDAPVLVAKDVSVDVDELDLTEGTWVTHPAKEAEPPRAATVAIAARKSWPRAFNFAEEDPGNAVVGLRKPQTGALHAIHAHWSTSSESATVVMPTGTGKTETMLAILTSACCERVLVVVPTDALRSQIAEKFETLGLLKVPGNAVLAEQALRPVVGTLTSKPKTIEEVDSIFRSCNVVVTTSHLVGLCEADVQDRMAALCTHLFIDEAHHAEAPTWKTFRERFGDKLVLQFTATPFREDGQAMDGKLVYVYPLRKAQQEGYFRPIRFHAVREFNATNGDRKIAMAALDELDADTTGKHIVMARVGDTHRASAILALYQSFARHRAVAIHSGMSPQEQQAAKRQLFDGAARVVVCVDMLGEGFDLPELKIAAFHDIRKSLAVTLQLAGRFTRARLDLGDPVFIANIALVDVRDELRKLYSQDPDWNVLLPELSAAAIEAEQTSQEFFRGFGVFLDEVPLNDLRPAASMVVYKTNCANWTPKLFKRGMRGLTSRDKVFHTLNEVQNTLVVLTATDQGVRWSDVESIRETVWELFIAVWDRERALLYLHGSGLNGEYKEIAKALCGQDVQLIVAPEVFRCFHGVKRLILNNVGLNEHLGRQVQYTGRMGSDVESRIGQAARRGAKRAVLAGGGFEHGAMVSVGAAKRGRVWSNLRLRVDTFAAWARAVGAKIADETIDPNTVLAGTLKPEPVGRVPAITAVAIDWSKEVLERPETGCRFSGPGITEEPSTNVDIEMLAREPADPLLIRVFSDRWESVLRLELLPTDDSFDFRFVHVRGVVLNLSLGTKDEALAEFFTNNPPIIWFADGSSLEGCEFTRLPTDDLQPYDADRLQALDWSDVDIRAESQGEARRAGTIQHNIIERLQRNPAYDVIFDDDGSNEAADVVAITVDRSTPTVPRIEVELYHLKYAGGEPGRRLEDLYVVCGQAQRSTSWLANHGRRTDLFTHLLSRNDQRVQRGAPTRFERGSEELLLQIREMSRRSDVKLKVYVVQPGLSKAQASHGQLMLLAVTERFLSDTYEIPFIVMCSS
;
A
#
# COMPACT_ATOMS: atom_id res chain seq x y z
N MET A 1 -9.49 12.30 -55.47
CA MET A 1 -8.60 12.23 -54.30
C MET A 1 -9.32 12.80 -53.09
N GLN A 2 -9.12 12.19 -51.93
CA GLN A 2 -9.49 12.77 -50.64
C GLN A 2 -8.37 13.66 -50.14
N VAL A 3 -8.71 14.86 -49.68
CA VAL A 3 -7.73 15.81 -49.15
C VAL A 3 -8.10 16.22 -47.74
N LYS A 4 -7.15 16.07 -46.81
CA LYS A 4 -7.28 16.54 -45.45
C LYS A 4 -6.70 17.94 -45.32
N LEU A 5 -7.54 18.90 -44.97
CA LEU A 5 -7.19 20.31 -44.86
C LEU A 5 -6.81 20.69 -43.42
N PRO A 6 -5.87 21.64 -43.23
CA PRO A 6 -5.46 22.08 -41.91
C PRO A 6 -6.56 22.88 -41.22
N ALA A 7 -6.54 22.89 -39.88
CA ALA A 7 -7.39 23.77 -39.08
C ALA A 7 -7.14 25.24 -39.45
N VAL A 8 -8.19 26.06 -39.39
CA VAL A 8 -8.07 27.52 -39.53
C VAL A 8 -7.83 28.10 -38.15
N LEU A 9 -6.66 28.66 -37.94
CA LEU A 9 -6.30 29.29 -36.66
C LEU A 9 -6.78 30.75 -36.65
N GLY A 10 -7.62 31.08 -35.68
CA GLY A 10 -8.05 32.47 -35.42
C GLY A 10 -7.01 33.23 -34.60
N VAL A 11 -6.29 32.52 -33.75
CA VAL A 11 -5.13 33.02 -32.97
C VAL A 11 -4.04 31.95 -33.03
N ASP A 12 -2.80 32.35 -33.30
CA ASP A 12 -1.62 31.50 -33.16
C ASP A 12 -0.39 32.34 -32.80
N VAL A 13 -0.15 32.54 -31.51
CA VAL A 13 0.95 33.35 -30.99
C VAL A 13 1.91 32.44 -30.24
N LYS A 14 3.16 32.37 -30.71
CA LYS A 14 4.24 31.65 -30.04
C LYS A 14 5.12 32.63 -29.25
N SER A 15 5.45 32.29 -28.02
CA SER A 15 6.35 33.06 -27.15
C SER A 15 7.37 32.15 -26.47
N ARG A 16 8.30 32.74 -25.70
CA ARG A 16 9.26 31.99 -24.86
C ARG A 16 8.56 31.13 -23.79
N LEU A 17 7.40 31.58 -23.34
CA LEU A 17 6.65 30.99 -22.24
C LEU A 17 5.75 29.85 -22.71
N GLY A 18 5.39 29.81 -23.99
CA GLY A 18 4.49 28.82 -24.53
C GLY A 18 3.80 29.26 -25.82
N ARG A 19 2.57 28.80 -26.00
CA ARG A 19 1.76 29.07 -27.21
C ARG A 19 0.35 29.46 -26.82
N VAL A 20 -0.19 30.50 -27.46
CA VAL A 20 -1.59 30.92 -27.34
C VAL A 20 -2.27 30.64 -28.68
N ARG A 21 -3.34 29.86 -28.67
CA ARG A 21 -3.98 29.39 -29.89
C ARG A 21 -5.50 29.38 -29.76
N GLN A 22 -6.17 29.60 -30.89
CA GLN A 22 -7.60 29.35 -31.05
C GLN A 22 -7.87 28.72 -32.42
N ILE A 23 -8.68 27.67 -32.45
CA ILE A 23 -9.19 27.06 -33.69
C ILE A 23 -10.49 27.77 -34.08
N ALA A 24 -10.45 28.58 -35.15
CA ALA A 24 -11.63 29.23 -35.71
C ALA A 24 -12.50 28.22 -36.46
N ALA A 25 -11.88 27.41 -37.33
CA ALA A 25 -12.54 26.29 -38.02
C ALA A 25 -11.71 25.01 -37.88
N PRO A 26 -12.34 23.84 -37.64
CA PRO A 26 -11.61 22.59 -37.47
C PRO A 26 -10.98 22.12 -38.79
N PRO A 27 -10.05 21.15 -38.75
CA PRO A 27 -9.62 20.43 -39.95
C PRO A 27 -10.83 19.84 -40.68
N THR A 28 -10.78 19.79 -42.01
CA THR A 28 -11.88 19.26 -42.85
C THR A 28 -11.36 18.28 -43.89
N MET A 29 -12.17 17.29 -44.23
CA MET A 29 -11.92 16.39 -45.36
C MET A 29 -12.72 16.87 -46.57
N ILE A 30 -12.10 16.91 -47.73
CA ILE A 30 -12.77 17.25 -49.00
C ILE A 30 -12.48 16.21 -50.07
N ASP A 31 -13.49 15.91 -50.88
CA ASP A 31 -13.34 15.15 -52.12
C ASP A 31 -13.13 16.09 -53.29
N CYS A 32 -12.02 15.93 -54.00
CA CYS A 32 -11.68 16.82 -55.10
C CYS A 32 -10.80 16.20 -56.18
N ARG A 33 -10.59 16.95 -57.25
CA ARG A 33 -9.57 16.74 -58.28
C ARG A 33 -8.59 17.92 -58.29
N ALA A 34 -7.30 17.65 -58.43
CA ALA A 34 -6.29 18.69 -58.61
C ALA A 34 -6.17 19.06 -60.09
N VAL A 35 -6.16 20.35 -60.39
CA VAL A 35 -5.90 20.88 -61.73
C VAL A 35 -4.72 21.83 -61.63
N LYS A 36 -3.73 21.71 -62.51
CA LYS A 36 -2.58 22.61 -62.53
C LYS A 36 -3.04 24.06 -62.70
N TYR A 37 -2.54 24.94 -61.84
CA TYR A 37 -2.89 26.36 -61.81
C TYR A 37 -1.61 27.21 -61.78
N THR A 38 -1.61 28.35 -62.45
CA THR A 38 -0.46 29.27 -62.48
C THR A 38 -0.95 30.70 -62.26
N LEU A 39 -0.40 31.35 -61.23
CA LEU A 39 -0.68 32.73 -60.88
C LEU A 39 0.62 33.53 -61.04
N GLY A 40 0.74 34.29 -62.14
CA GLY A 40 1.97 34.99 -62.49
C GLY A 40 3.15 34.01 -62.66
N LYS A 41 4.14 34.07 -61.77
CA LYS A 41 5.30 33.15 -61.73
C LYS A 41 5.12 31.99 -60.74
N SER A 42 4.04 31.97 -59.96
CA SER A 42 3.78 30.94 -58.95
C SER A 42 2.97 29.80 -59.57
N VAL A 43 3.56 28.60 -59.62
CA VAL A 43 2.90 27.37 -60.11
C VAL A 43 2.36 26.61 -58.91
N GLY A 44 1.11 26.15 -58.99
CA GLY A 44 0.42 25.37 -57.96
C GLY A 44 -0.70 24.54 -58.58
N HIS A 45 -1.69 24.20 -57.75
CA HIS A 45 -2.87 23.44 -58.15
C HIS A 45 -4.14 24.13 -57.62
N VAL A 46 -5.22 24.06 -58.38
CA VAL A 46 -6.57 24.35 -57.89
C VAL A 46 -7.27 23.04 -57.63
N LEU A 47 -7.84 22.88 -56.45
CA LEU A 47 -8.62 21.71 -56.06
C LEU A 47 -10.08 22.01 -56.35
N GLN A 48 -10.73 21.16 -57.15
CA GLN A 48 -12.12 21.34 -57.57
C GLN A 48 -13.00 20.18 -57.13
N ASN A 49 -14.25 20.46 -56.76
CA ASN A 49 -15.24 19.41 -56.50
C ASN A 49 -15.72 18.75 -57.81
N THR A 50 -16.64 17.79 -57.69
CA THR A 50 -17.26 17.08 -58.84
C THR A 50 -18.04 17.98 -59.80
N SER A 51 -18.55 19.13 -59.32
CA SER A 51 -19.25 20.13 -60.16
C SER A 51 -18.31 21.17 -60.78
N GLY A 52 -16.99 21.02 -60.65
CA GLY A 52 -16.00 21.96 -61.18
C GLY A 52 -15.84 23.27 -60.38
N LYS A 53 -16.45 23.38 -59.19
CA LYS A 53 -16.30 24.52 -58.28
C LYS A 53 -14.94 24.46 -57.59
N ASN A 54 -14.23 25.59 -57.58
CA ASN A 54 -12.97 25.73 -56.86
C ASN A 54 -13.19 25.64 -55.35
N LEU A 55 -12.48 24.73 -54.70
CA LEU A 55 -12.50 24.50 -53.26
C LEU A 55 -11.26 25.08 -52.57
N LEU A 56 -10.11 25.04 -53.23
CA LEU A 56 -8.83 25.50 -52.68
C LEU A 56 -7.82 25.81 -53.78
N TYR A 57 -7.02 26.86 -53.60
CA TYR A 57 -5.77 27.06 -54.35
C TYR A 57 -4.57 26.63 -53.49
N LEU A 58 -3.81 25.65 -53.96
CA LEU A 58 -2.67 25.07 -53.30
C LEU A 58 -1.36 25.51 -53.97
N PHE A 59 -0.46 26.13 -53.23
CA PHE A 59 0.86 26.52 -53.71
C PHE A 59 1.99 25.91 -52.87
N PRO A 60 3.15 25.59 -53.48
CA PRO A 60 4.32 25.12 -52.74
C PRO A 60 4.99 26.23 -51.91
N THR A 61 4.80 27.49 -52.30
CA THR A 61 5.33 28.67 -51.61
C THR A 61 4.34 29.82 -51.70
N HIS A 62 4.48 30.82 -50.81
CA HIS A 62 3.61 31.99 -50.80
C HIS A 62 3.63 32.71 -52.16
N PRO A 63 2.47 32.91 -52.83
CA PRO A 63 2.43 33.62 -54.10
C PRO A 63 2.85 35.07 -53.91
N LYS A 64 3.72 35.58 -54.79
CA LYS A 64 4.19 36.98 -54.75
C LYS A 64 3.31 37.92 -55.59
N THR A 65 2.47 37.36 -56.46
CA THR A 65 1.58 38.10 -57.35
C THR A 65 0.27 38.43 -56.65
N THR A 66 -0.11 39.71 -56.66
CA THR A 66 -1.40 40.22 -56.16
C THR A 66 -2.22 40.83 -57.32
N PRO A 67 -3.57 40.75 -57.28
CA PRO A 67 -4.39 40.15 -56.22
C PRO A 67 -4.39 38.62 -56.23
N LEU A 68 -4.58 38.01 -55.06
CA LEU A 68 -4.81 36.57 -54.92
C LEU A 68 -6.23 36.21 -55.39
N PRO A 69 -6.48 34.95 -55.80
CA PRO A 69 -7.82 34.48 -56.10
C PRO A 69 -8.77 34.68 -54.92
N SER A 70 -9.99 35.14 -55.20
CA SER A 70 -11.01 35.45 -54.19
C SER A 70 -12.19 34.47 -54.16
N ASP A 71 -12.30 33.59 -55.15
CA ASP A 71 -13.39 32.62 -55.31
C ASP A 71 -13.20 31.35 -54.47
N ALA A 72 -11.99 31.09 -53.96
CA ALA A 72 -11.69 30.03 -53.02
C ALA A 72 -10.49 30.38 -52.11
N PRO A 73 -10.36 29.71 -50.93
CA PRO A 73 -9.21 29.85 -50.04
C PRO A 73 -7.86 29.53 -50.71
N VAL A 74 -6.77 30.11 -50.18
CA VAL A 74 -5.40 29.85 -50.64
C VAL A 74 -4.58 29.21 -49.51
N LEU A 75 -3.96 28.06 -49.79
CA LEU A 75 -3.14 27.29 -48.86
C LEU A 75 -1.72 27.12 -49.43
N VAL A 76 -0.72 27.20 -48.55
CA VAL A 76 0.66 26.90 -48.87
C VAL A 76 1.11 25.64 -48.14
N ALA A 77 1.60 24.65 -48.88
CA ALA A 77 2.18 23.43 -48.31
C ALA A 77 3.37 22.99 -49.17
N LYS A 78 4.50 22.67 -48.52
CA LYS A 78 5.74 22.28 -49.19
C LYS A 78 5.69 20.82 -49.62
N ASP A 79 6.41 20.50 -50.70
CA ASP A 79 6.69 19.12 -51.15
C ASP A 79 5.43 18.25 -51.36
N VAL A 80 4.35 18.86 -51.86
CA VAL A 80 3.07 18.17 -52.07
C VAL A 80 2.98 17.54 -53.45
N SER A 81 2.86 16.21 -53.51
CA SER A 81 2.42 15.47 -54.70
C SER A 81 0.90 15.35 -54.70
N VAL A 82 0.25 15.76 -55.79
CA VAL A 82 -1.22 15.72 -55.92
C VAL A 82 -1.74 14.49 -56.67
N ASP A 83 -0.83 13.64 -57.20
CA ASP A 83 -1.17 12.36 -57.84
C ASP A 83 -1.17 11.23 -56.80
N VAL A 84 -2.03 11.37 -55.79
CA VAL A 84 -2.25 10.37 -54.72
C VAL A 84 -3.75 10.26 -54.43
N ASP A 85 -4.20 9.09 -53.98
CA ASP A 85 -5.60 8.86 -53.64
C ASP A 85 -6.03 9.63 -52.38
N GLU A 86 -5.14 9.71 -51.39
CA GLU A 86 -5.28 10.48 -50.15
C GLU A 86 -4.11 11.46 -50.00
N LEU A 87 -4.43 12.73 -49.82
CA LEU A 87 -3.48 13.81 -49.65
C LEU A 87 -3.67 14.49 -48.28
N ASP A 88 -2.65 14.43 -47.43
CA ASP A 88 -2.67 15.12 -46.13
C ASP A 88 -1.97 16.49 -46.21
N LEU A 89 -2.73 17.56 -46.01
CA LEU A 89 -2.27 18.94 -45.99
C LEU A 89 -2.32 19.57 -44.60
N THR A 90 -2.40 18.78 -43.52
CA THR A 90 -2.55 19.32 -42.15
C THR A 90 -1.40 20.22 -41.67
N GLU A 91 -0.22 20.11 -42.28
CA GLU A 91 0.93 20.99 -42.01
C GLU A 91 0.92 22.27 -42.88
N GLY A 92 -0.08 22.41 -43.75
CA GLY A 92 -0.25 23.55 -44.64
C GLY A 92 -0.64 24.83 -43.90
N THR A 93 -0.24 25.98 -44.46
CA THR A 93 -0.53 27.31 -43.91
C THR A 93 -1.54 28.07 -44.76
N TRP A 94 -2.66 28.48 -44.14
CA TRP A 94 -3.69 29.30 -44.78
C TRP A 94 -3.15 30.70 -45.08
N VAL A 95 -3.11 31.08 -46.35
CA VAL A 95 -2.80 32.43 -46.81
C VAL A 95 -4.07 33.29 -46.75
N THR A 96 -5.13 32.84 -47.44
CA THR A 96 -6.47 33.43 -47.38
C THR A 96 -7.50 32.37 -47.04
N HIS A 97 -8.46 32.69 -46.17
CA HIS A 97 -9.56 31.80 -45.80
C HIS A 97 -10.77 32.65 -45.33
N PRO A 98 -12.03 32.32 -45.69
CA PRO A 98 -13.20 33.10 -45.27
C PRO A 98 -13.36 33.28 -43.76
N ALA A 99 -12.97 32.26 -42.99
CA ALA A 99 -12.94 32.29 -41.52
C ALA A 99 -11.68 32.95 -40.92
N LYS A 100 -10.80 33.54 -41.74
CA LYS A 100 -9.58 34.24 -41.32
C LYS A 100 -9.70 35.72 -41.70
N GLU A 101 -9.69 36.60 -40.72
CA GLU A 101 -9.72 38.06 -40.96
C GLU A 101 -8.43 38.54 -41.66
N ALA A 102 -8.53 39.65 -42.40
CA ALA A 102 -7.42 40.21 -43.18
C ALA A 102 -6.27 40.74 -42.29
N GLU A 103 -6.59 41.23 -41.10
CA GLU A 103 -5.63 41.50 -40.02
C GLU A 103 -5.93 40.55 -38.84
N PRO A 104 -4.91 39.96 -38.18
CA PRO A 104 -5.14 39.09 -37.05
C PRO A 104 -5.73 39.90 -35.88
N PRO A 105 -6.95 39.60 -35.40
CA PRO A 105 -7.54 40.28 -34.26
C PRO A 105 -6.69 40.06 -33.01
N ARG A 106 -6.68 41.03 -32.09
CA ARG A 106 -6.00 40.85 -30.79
C ARG A 106 -6.62 39.65 -30.08
N ALA A 107 -5.78 38.72 -29.61
CA ALA A 107 -6.23 37.48 -28.95
C ALA A 107 -7.23 37.72 -27.80
N ALA A 108 -7.06 38.81 -27.04
CA ALA A 108 -8.01 39.21 -26.00
C ALA A 108 -9.42 39.51 -26.54
N THR A 109 -9.54 40.14 -27.71
CA THR A 109 -10.85 40.41 -28.35
C THR A 109 -11.53 39.11 -28.75
N VAL A 110 -10.76 38.16 -29.29
CA VAL A 110 -11.23 36.84 -29.68
C VAL A 110 -11.70 36.04 -28.45
N ALA A 111 -10.95 36.09 -27.35
CA ALA A 111 -11.33 35.44 -26.10
C ALA A 111 -12.65 36.00 -25.54
N ILE A 112 -12.87 37.31 -25.62
CA ILE A 112 -14.13 37.95 -25.23
C ILE A 112 -15.27 37.51 -26.14
N ALA A 113 -15.05 37.47 -27.46
CA ALA A 113 -16.04 37.00 -28.42
C ALA A 113 -16.45 35.54 -28.16
N ALA A 114 -15.47 34.68 -27.86
CA ALA A 114 -15.74 33.29 -27.52
C ALA A 114 -16.62 33.16 -26.27
N ARG A 115 -16.25 33.84 -25.18
CA ARG A 115 -17.07 33.86 -23.95
C ARG A 115 -18.49 34.36 -24.20
N LYS A 116 -18.66 35.41 -24.99
CA LYS A 116 -19.98 35.98 -25.32
C LYS A 116 -20.86 35.04 -26.15
N SER A 117 -20.27 34.04 -26.80
CA SER A 117 -20.99 33.07 -27.62
C SER A 117 -21.57 31.87 -26.85
N TRP A 118 -21.13 31.64 -25.60
CA TRP A 118 -21.54 30.47 -24.81
C TRP A 118 -22.90 30.60 -24.09
N PRO A 119 -23.32 31.78 -23.59
CA PRO A 119 -24.62 31.92 -22.95
C PRO A 119 -25.75 31.45 -23.86
N ARG A 120 -26.61 30.56 -23.33
CA ARG A 120 -27.74 29.93 -24.06
C ARG A 120 -27.34 29.04 -25.25
N ALA A 121 -26.06 28.72 -25.41
CA ALA A 121 -25.60 27.79 -26.45
C ALA A 121 -25.41 26.36 -25.94
N PHE A 122 -25.31 26.16 -24.62
CA PHE A 122 -25.12 24.86 -24.00
C PHE A 122 -26.46 24.19 -23.65
N ASN A 123 -26.60 22.90 -23.99
CA ASN A 123 -27.75 22.07 -23.68
C ASN A 123 -27.32 20.81 -22.90
N PHE A 124 -28.11 20.40 -21.92
CA PHE A 124 -27.95 19.10 -21.24
C PHE A 124 -28.55 17.98 -22.10
N ALA A 125 -27.95 17.74 -23.27
CA ALA A 125 -28.34 16.67 -24.17
C ALA A 125 -27.53 15.41 -23.84
N GLU A 126 -28.19 14.35 -23.38
CA GLU A 126 -27.55 13.06 -23.13
C GLU A 126 -27.29 12.29 -24.43
N GLU A 127 -26.26 11.44 -24.43
CA GLU A 127 -26.03 10.49 -25.52
C GLU A 127 -27.10 9.38 -25.54
N ASP A 128 -27.48 8.95 -26.74
CA ASP A 128 -28.31 7.77 -26.94
C ASP A 128 -27.65 6.90 -28.02
N PRO A 129 -26.79 5.94 -27.61
CA PRO A 129 -26.12 5.06 -28.54
C PRO A 129 -27.08 4.22 -29.39
N GLY A 130 -28.27 3.89 -28.87
CA GLY A 130 -29.28 3.10 -29.58
C GLY A 130 -29.86 3.83 -30.80
N ASN A 131 -29.88 5.16 -30.75
CA ASN A 131 -30.35 6.03 -31.83
C ASN A 131 -29.21 6.84 -32.47
N ALA A 132 -27.94 6.47 -32.24
CA ALA A 132 -26.74 7.16 -32.72
C ALA A 132 -26.67 8.67 -32.37
N VAL A 133 -27.28 9.06 -31.24
CA VAL A 133 -27.23 10.44 -30.74
C VAL A 133 -25.94 10.64 -29.95
N VAL A 134 -25.10 11.57 -30.41
CA VAL A 134 -23.88 11.98 -29.71
C VAL A 134 -24.22 13.08 -28.70
N GLY A 135 -23.89 12.86 -27.43
CA GLY A 135 -24.22 13.79 -26.35
C GLY A 135 -23.35 13.60 -25.11
N LEU A 136 -23.83 14.09 -23.96
CA LEU A 136 -23.20 13.88 -22.67
C LEU A 136 -23.52 12.49 -22.14
N ARG A 137 -22.52 11.83 -21.55
CA ARG A 137 -22.74 10.60 -20.80
C ARG A 137 -23.45 10.91 -19.48
N LYS A 138 -24.24 9.97 -18.97
CA LYS A 138 -24.86 10.06 -17.63
C LYS A 138 -23.92 10.55 -16.52
N PRO A 139 -22.68 10.02 -16.37
CA PRO A 139 -21.75 10.53 -15.37
C PRO A 139 -21.36 12.00 -15.57
N GLN A 140 -21.29 12.49 -16.82
CA GLN A 140 -20.98 13.88 -17.13
C GLN A 140 -22.16 14.79 -16.77
N THR A 141 -23.39 14.43 -17.15
CA THR A 141 -24.61 15.17 -16.80
C THR A 141 -24.78 15.26 -15.28
N GLY A 142 -24.62 14.15 -14.57
CA GLY A 142 -24.70 14.10 -13.11
C GLY A 142 -23.64 14.97 -12.43
N ALA A 143 -22.39 14.91 -12.91
CA ALA A 143 -21.31 15.76 -12.40
C ALA A 143 -21.61 17.24 -12.63
N LEU A 144 -22.06 17.65 -13.82
CA LEU A 144 -22.41 19.05 -14.11
C LEU A 144 -23.50 19.57 -13.17
N HIS A 145 -24.57 18.81 -12.95
CA HIS A 145 -25.62 19.21 -12.01
C HIS A 145 -25.11 19.35 -10.58
N ALA A 146 -24.27 18.41 -10.12
CA ALA A 146 -23.67 18.48 -8.79
C ALA A 146 -22.76 19.69 -8.61
N ILE A 147 -21.94 20.02 -9.64
CA ILE A 147 -21.08 21.19 -9.64
C ILE A 147 -21.92 22.48 -9.58
N HIS A 148 -22.92 22.62 -10.46
CA HIS A 148 -23.80 23.80 -10.48
C HIS A 148 -24.56 23.96 -9.16
N ALA A 149 -25.07 22.87 -8.57
CA ALA A 149 -25.74 22.90 -7.27
C ALA A 149 -24.79 23.34 -6.14
N HIS A 150 -23.58 22.79 -6.11
CA HIS A 150 -22.57 23.17 -5.12
C HIS A 150 -22.18 24.65 -5.26
N TRP A 151 -21.83 25.11 -6.47
CA TRP A 151 -21.45 26.51 -6.72
C TRP A 151 -22.59 27.52 -6.50
N SER A 152 -23.84 27.08 -6.47
CA SER A 152 -24.98 27.93 -6.11
C SER A 152 -25.07 28.23 -4.61
N THR A 153 -24.42 27.43 -3.76
CA THR A 153 -24.53 27.51 -2.29
C THR A 153 -23.19 27.61 -1.56
N SER A 154 -22.09 27.25 -2.21
CA SER A 154 -20.76 27.21 -1.60
C SER A 154 -19.68 27.52 -2.64
N SER A 155 -18.63 28.23 -2.19
CA SER A 155 -17.38 28.43 -2.94
C SER A 155 -16.25 27.51 -2.50
N GLU A 156 -16.52 26.58 -1.57
CA GLU A 156 -15.57 25.54 -1.14
C GLU A 156 -15.10 24.72 -2.35
N SER A 157 -13.85 24.26 -2.34
CA SER A 157 -13.31 23.38 -3.39
C SER A 157 -14.20 22.17 -3.62
N ALA A 158 -14.56 21.93 -4.87
CA ALA A 158 -15.43 20.83 -5.27
C ALA A 158 -14.60 19.69 -5.89
N THR A 159 -14.75 18.47 -5.37
CA THR A 159 -14.09 17.28 -5.89
C THR A 159 -15.10 16.36 -6.58
N VAL A 160 -14.82 16.06 -7.85
CA VAL A 160 -15.58 15.15 -8.70
C VAL A 160 -14.77 13.88 -8.93
N VAL A 161 -15.32 12.75 -8.46
CA VAL A 161 -14.71 11.43 -8.60
C VAL A 161 -15.39 10.68 -9.73
N MET A 162 -14.63 10.43 -10.79
CA MET A 162 -15.10 9.76 -12.00
C MET A 162 -14.06 8.74 -12.48
N PRO A 163 -14.45 7.45 -12.64
CA PRO A 163 -13.57 6.42 -13.17
C PRO A 163 -12.96 6.83 -14.51
N THR A 164 -11.72 6.45 -14.76
CA THR A 164 -11.04 6.76 -16.02
C THR A 164 -11.83 6.21 -17.19
N GLY A 165 -11.99 6.99 -18.26
CA GLY A 165 -12.78 6.61 -19.42
C GLY A 165 -14.25 7.04 -19.39
N THR A 166 -14.79 7.55 -18.28
CA THR A 166 -16.17 8.09 -18.21
C THR A 166 -16.30 9.54 -18.71
N GLY A 167 -15.18 10.19 -19.08
CA GLY A 167 -15.15 11.50 -19.74
C GLY A 167 -14.99 12.70 -18.79
N LYS A 168 -14.02 12.63 -17.87
CA LYS A 168 -13.60 13.75 -16.99
C LYS A 168 -13.24 15.01 -17.79
N THR A 169 -12.41 14.85 -18.82
CA THR A 169 -11.98 15.97 -19.66
C THR A 169 -13.16 16.61 -20.37
N GLU A 170 -14.07 15.83 -20.97
CA GLU A 170 -15.30 16.36 -21.58
C GLU A 170 -16.19 17.09 -20.56
N THR A 171 -16.21 16.64 -19.30
CA THR A 171 -16.91 17.35 -18.21
C THR A 171 -16.27 18.72 -17.94
N MET A 172 -14.93 18.83 -17.97
CA MET A 172 -14.23 20.12 -17.86
C MET A 172 -14.58 21.09 -19.01
N LEU A 173 -14.68 20.58 -20.24
CA LEU A 173 -15.09 21.38 -21.40
C LEU A 173 -16.55 21.84 -21.28
N ALA A 174 -17.42 20.97 -20.76
CA ALA A 174 -18.83 21.24 -20.58
C ALA A 174 -19.08 22.25 -19.47
N ILE A 175 -18.32 22.20 -18.36
CA ILE A 175 -18.45 23.19 -17.29
C ILE A 175 -17.94 24.57 -17.73
N LEU A 176 -16.85 24.66 -18.52
CA LEU A 176 -16.35 25.92 -19.09
C LEU A 176 -17.46 26.68 -19.84
N THR A 177 -18.22 25.96 -20.67
CA THR A 177 -19.26 26.54 -21.53
C THR A 177 -20.60 26.71 -20.80
N SER A 178 -21.02 25.75 -19.97
CA SER A 178 -22.29 25.83 -19.22
C SER A 178 -22.26 26.86 -18.10
N ALA A 179 -21.15 26.98 -17.36
CA ALA A 179 -20.96 28.02 -16.33
C ALA A 179 -20.42 29.35 -16.92
N CYS A 180 -20.14 29.40 -18.22
CA CYS A 180 -19.61 30.57 -18.93
C CYS A 180 -18.36 31.16 -18.24
N CYS A 181 -17.42 30.30 -17.82
CA CYS A 181 -16.26 30.69 -17.03
C CYS A 181 -15.43 31.77 -17.76
N GLU A 182 -15.02 32.82 -17.06
CA GLU A 182 -14.32 33.94 -17.69
C GLU A 182 -12.89 33.59 -18.10
N ARG A 183 -12.14 33.10 -17.11
CA ARG A 183 -10.75 32.68 -17.25
C ARG A 183 -10.47 31.52 -16.32
N VAL A 184 -10.07 30.39 -16.90
CA VAL A 184 -9.79 29.14 -16.19
C VAL A 184 -8.30 28.86 -16.25
N LEU A 185 -7.68 28.63 -15.10
CA LEU A 185 -6.38 27.97 -15.03
C LEU A 185 -6.61 26.47 -14.86
N VAL A 186 -6.02 25.66 -15.74
CA VAL A 186 -6.07 24.20 -15.66
C VAL A 186 -4.69 23.71 -15.30
N VAL A 187 -4.61 22.97 -14.20
CA VAL A 187 -3.35 22.39 -13.71
C VAL A 187 -3.40 20.87 -13.74
N VAL A 188 -2.32 20.30 -14.24
CA VAL A 188 -2.14 18.86 -14.45
C VAL A 188 -0.77 18.42 -13.93
N PRO A 189 -0.55 17.13 -13.62
CA PRO A 189 0.73 16.68 -13.06
C PRO A 189 1.84 16.55 -14.12
N THR A 190 1.51 16.20 -15.37
CA THR A 190 2.51 15.85 -16.40
C THR A 190 2.42 16.71 -17.65
N ASP A 191 3.54 16.80 -18.37
CA ASP A 191 3.63 17.52 -19.64
C ASP A 191 2.77 16.90 -20.77
N ALA A 192 2.65 15.57 -20.73
CA ALA A 192 1.80 14.82 -21.65
C ALA A 192 0.32 15.17 -21.46
N LEU A 193 -0.17 15.17 -20.21
CA LEU A 193 -1.53 15.63 -19.90
C LEU A 193 -1.74 17.09 -20.28
N ARG A 194 -0.74 17.95 -20.06
CA ARG A 194 -0.82 19.38 -20.40
C ARG A 194 -1.10 19.58 -21.88
N SER A 195 -0.37 18.86 -22.73
CA SER A 195 -0.55 18.91 -24.17
C SER A 195 -1.91 18.35 -24.59
N GLN A 196 -2.31 17.19 -24.05
CA GLN A 196 -3.59 16.54 -24.36
C GLN A 196 -4.80 17.39 -23.96
N ILE A 197 -4.79 17.96 -22.76
CA ILE A 197 -5.89 18.78 -22.25
C ILE A 197 -5.97 20.12 -22.97
N ALA A 198 -4.82 20.75 -23.28
CA ALA A 198 -4.80 21.95 -24.10
C ALA A 198 -5.47 21.73 -25.46
N GLU A 199 -5.14 20.63 -26.15
CA GLU A 199 -5.76 20.27 -27.43
C GLU A 199 -7.28 20.04 -27.31
N LYS A 200 -7.72 19.38 -26.22
CA LYS A 200 -9.16 19.18 -25.94
C LYS A 200 -9.90 20.50 -25.74
N PHE A 201 -9.31 21.47 -25.03
CA PHE A 201 -9.88 22.81 -24.93
C PHE A 201 -9.86 23.57 -26.25
N GLU A 202 -8.77 23.48 -27.03
CA GLU A 202 -8.63 24.13 -28.34
C GLU A 202 -9.71 23.67 -29.32
N THR A 203 -10.08 22.40 -29.27
CA THR A 203 -11.09 21.77 -30.15
C THR A 203 -12.52 21.82 -29.60
N LEU A 204 -12.67 22.01 -28.28
CA LEU A 204 -13.88 21.70 -27.48
C LEU A 204 -14.31 20.22 -27.56
N GLY A 205 -13.41 19.33 -27.95
CA GLY A 205 -13.62 17.88 -27.92
C GLY A 205 -14.95 17.43 -28.53
N LEU A 206 -15.66 16.53 -27.84
CA LEU A 206 -16.94 15.99 -28.31
C LEU A 206 -18.02 17.05 -28.46
N LEU A 207 -17.97 18.16 -27.72
CA LEU A 207 -19.00 19.20 -27.73
C LEU A 207 -19.14 19.89 -29.10
N LYS A 208 -18.08 19.85 -29.92
CA LYS A 208 -18.05 20.47 -31.26
C LYS A 208 -17.94 19.48 -32.41
N VAL A 209 -18.17 18.20 -32.15
CA VAL A 209 -18.28 17.18 -33.20
C VAL A 209 -19.59 17.41 -33.98
N PRO A 210 -19.61 17.28 -35.31
CA PRO A 210 -20.83 17.43 -36.10
C PRO A 210 -21.98 16.55 -35.59
N GLY A 211 -23.18 17.13 -35.48
CA GLY A 211 -24.37 16.43 -35.00
C GLY A 211 -24.51 16.33 -33.47
N ASN A 212 -23.54 16.82 -32.69
CA ASN A 212 -23.67 16.87 -31.23
C ASN A 212 -24.58 18.04 -30.79
N ALA A 213 -25.66 17.72 -30.05
CA ALA A 213 -26.65 18.70 -29.60
C ALA A 213 -26.25 19.48 -28.33
N VAL A 214 -25.14 19.13 -27.68
CA VAL A 214 -24.70 19.68 -26.40
C VAL A 214 -24.26 21.14 -26.51
N LEU A 215 -23.62 21.53 -27.61
CA LEU A 215 -23.17 22.89 -27.82
C LEU A 215 -23.54 23.37 -29.23
N ALA A 216 -24.29 24.46 -29.29
CA ALA A 216 -24.77 25.01 -30.54
C ALA A 216 -23.63 25.40 -31.50
N GLU A 217 -23.87 25.30 -32.81
CA GLU A 217 -22.84 25.48 -33.86
C GLU A 217 -22.19 26.87 -33.82
N GLN A 218 -22.96 27.91 -33.48
CA GLN A 218 -22.50 29.30 -33.36
C GLN A 218 -21.58 29.57 -32.15
N ALA A 219 -21.51 28.67 -31.17
CA ALA A 219 -20.60 28.83 -30.04
C ALA A 219 -19.15 28.76 -30.54
N LEU A 220 -18.31 29.74 -30.21
CA LEU A 220 -16.92 29.76 -30.65
C LEU A 220 -16.04 28.95 -29.69
N ARG A 221 -14.94 28.40 -30.22
CA ARG A 221 -13.91 27.71 -29.43
C ARG A 221 -13.11 28.72 -28.58
N PRO A 222 -12.65 28.35 -27.38
CA PRO A 222 -11.91 29.24 -26.49
C PRO A 222 -10.52 29.55 -27.06
N VAL A 223 -9.95 30.68 -26.62
CA VAL A 223 -8.51 30.94 -26.78
C VAL A 223 -7.77 30.24 -25.64
N VAL A 224 -6.84 29.34 -25.98
CA VAL A 224 -6.11 28.49 -25.05
C VAL A 224 -4.64 28.88 -25.01
N GLY A 225 -4.11 29.13 -23.81
CA GLY A 225 -2.69 29.34 -23.55
C GLY A 225 -2.05 28.08 -22.97
N THR A 226 -1.04 27.53 -23.64
CA THR A 226 -0.29 26.37 -23.17
C THR A 226 1.07 26.82 -22.64
N LEU A 227 1.26 26.81 -21.32
CA LEU A 227 2.45 27.36 -20.65
C LEU A 227 3.52 26.28 -20.52
N THR A 228 4.62 26.38 -21.29
CA THR A 228 5.72 25.40 -21.38
C THR A 228 6.95 25.77 -20.56
N SER A 229 7.07 27.04 -20.19
CA SER A 229 8.22 27.59 -19.48
C SER A 229 7.77 28.49 -18.34
N LYS A 230 8.53 28.56 -17.25
CA LYS A 230 8.17 29.42 -16.11
C LYS A 230 8.16 30.91 -16.47
N PRO A 231 7.06 31.64 -16.17
CA PRO A 231 7.05 33.09 -16.12
C PRO A 231 7.96 33.58 -14.99
N LYS A 232 8.67 34.68 -15.25
CA LYS A 232 9.58 35.31 -14.29
C LYS A 232 9.07 36.66 -13.77
N THR A 233 8.13 37.29 -14.46
CA THR A 233 7.61 38.61 -14.08
C THR A 233 6.09 38.68 -14.23
N ILE A 234 5.47 39.67 -13.58
CA ILE A 234 4.03 39.95 -13.65
C ILE A 234 3.60 40.29 -15.08
N GLU A 235 4.44 41.01 -15.84
CA GLU A 235 4.17 41.40 -17.23
C GLU A 235 4.12 40.18 -18.15
N GLU A 236 5.00 39.19 -17.91
CA GLU A 236 5.01 37.93 -18.62
C GLU A 236 3.69 37.15 -18.40
N VAL A 237 3.17 37.14 -17.17
CA VAL A 237 1.86 36.55 -16.86
C VAL A 237 0.74 37.31 -17.57
N ASP A 238 0.73 38.64 -17.47
CA ASP A 238 -0.29 39.49 -18.09
C ASP A 238 -0.37 39.30 -19.61
N SER A 239 0.79 39.15 -20.27
CA SER A 239 0.87 38.99 -21.73
C SER A 239 0.12 37.76 -22.25
N ILE A 240 0.10 36.67 -21.48
CA ILE A 240 -0.57 35.42 -21.84
C ILE A 240 -1.98 35.38 -21.28
N PHE A 241 -2.13 35.57 -19.96
CA PHE A 241 -3.38 35.28 -19.26
C PHE A 241 -4.51 36.20 -19.73
N ARG A 242 -4.24 37.49 -19.96
CA ARG A 242 -5.26 38.43 -20.45
C ARG A 242 -5.75 38.11 -21.87
N SER A 243 -4.97 37.34 -22.62
CA SER A 243 -5.27 36.95 -24.00
C SER A 243 -6.03 35.63 -24.10
N CYS A 244 -6.26 34.91 -22.99
CA CYS A 244 -6.81 33.55 -22.99
C CYS A 244 -8.12 33.45 -22.22
N ASN A 245 -8.98 32.51 -22.63
CA ASN A 245 -10.08 31.99 -21.82
C ASN A 245 -9.60 30.85 -20.90
N VAL A 246 -8.68 30.04 -21.39
CA VAL A 246 -8.14 28.88 -20.66
C VAL A 246 -6.62 28.93 -20.72
N VAL A 247 -5.95 28.71 -19.60
CA VAL A 247 -4.49 28.50 -19.54
C VAL A 247 -4.24 27.12 -18.98
N VAL A 248 -3.42 26.30 -19.64
CA VAL A 248 -3.07 24.94 -19.20
C VAL A 248 -1.58 24.89 -18.86
N THR A 249 -1.25 24.37 -17.68
CA THR A 249 0.12 24.29 -17.15
C THR A 249 0.31 23.06 -16.26
N THR A 250 1.56 22.69 -15.97
CA THR A 250 1.85 21.65 -14.97
C THR A 250 1.95 22.22 -13.56
N SER A 251 1.65 21.40 -12.55
CA SER A 251 1.79 21.72 -11.12
C SER A 251 3.25 22.03 -10.75
N HIS A 252 4.21 21.31 -11.35
CA HIS A 252 5.63 21.56 -11.17
C HIS A 252 6.04 22.96 -11.65
N LEU A 253 5.57 23.38 -12.82
CA LEU A 253 5.96 24.68 -13.41
C LEU A 253 5.46 25.85 -12.55
N VAL A 254 4.21 25.81 -12.10
CA VAL A 254 3.65 26.85 -11.23
C VAL A 254 4.27 26.83 -9.84
N GLY A 255 4.60 25.65 -9.31
CA GLY A 255 5.33 25.51 -8.04
C GLY A 255 6.74 26.11 -8.05
N LEU A 256 7.34 26.30 -9.24
CA LEU A 256 8.66 26.94 -9.42
C LEU A 256 8.60 28.45 -9.66
N CYS A 257 7.40 29.04 -9.73
CA CYS A 257 7.23 30.49 -9.87
C CYS A 257 7.36 31.20 -8.53
N GLU A 258 7.86 32.43 -8.57
CA GLU A 258 7.91 33.32 -7.40
C GLU A 258 6.50 33.67 -6.92
N ALA A 259 6.38 34.08 -5.64
CA ALA A 259 5.09 34.30 -5.00
C ALA A 259 4.23 35.37 -5.69
N ASP A 260 4.85 36.48 -6.11
CA ASP A 260 4.19 37.58 -6.83
C ASP A 260 3.67 37.16 -8.21
N VAL A 261 4.42 36.30 -8.91
CA VAL A 261 4.02 35.69 -10.18
C VAL A 261 2.82 34.75 -9.97
N GLN A 262 2.85 33.92 -8.92
CA GLN A 262 1.73 33.04 -8.56
C GLN A 262 0.48 33.84 -8.19
N ASP A 263 0.63 34.89 -7.37
CA ASP A 263 -0.47 35.80 -7.01
C ASP A 263 -1.08 36.46 -8.25
N ARG A 264 -0.23 36.89 -9.20
CA ARG A 264 -0.73 37.46 -10.45
C ARG A 264 -1.52 36.45 -11.28
N MET A 265 -1.06 35.20 -11.35
CA MET A 265 -1.79 34.13 -12.05
C MET A 265 -3.16 33.90 -11.42
N ALA A 266 -3.22 33.81 -10.09
CA ALA A 266 -4.47 33.63 -9.35
C ALA A 266 -5.42 34.82 -9.51
N ALA A 267 -4.91 36.05 -9.38
CA ALA A 267 -5.71 37.27 -9.49
C ALA A 267 -6.37 37.46 -10.86
N LEU A 268 -5.74 36.99 -11.94
CA LEU A 268 -6.33 37.06 -13.28
C LEU A 268 -7.36 35.94 -13.52
N CYS A 269 -7.32 34.85 -12.77
CA CYS A 269 -8.19 33.70 -13.01
C CYS A 269 -9.46 33.78 -12.16
N THR A 270 -10.56 33.30 -12.73
CA THR A 270 -11.86 33.21 -12.03
C THR A 270 -12.13 31.81 -11.51
N HIS A 271 -11.52 30.80 -12.14
CA HIS A 271 -11.69 29.40 -11.82
C HIS A 271 -10.33 28.69 -11.88
N LEU A 272 -10.17 27.68 -11.03
CA LEU A 272 -9.04 26.75 -11.05
C LEU A 272 -9.57 25.33 -11.25
N PHE A 273 -9.18 24.69 -12.35
CA PHE A 273 -9.46 23.28 -12.59
C PHE A 273 -8.20 22.47 -12.35
N ILE A 274 -8.34 21.36 -11.61
CA ILE A 274 -7.25 20.47 -11.27
C ILE A 274 -7.61 19.08 -11.77
N ASP A 275 -6.78 18.51 -12.64
CA ASP A 275 -6.90 17.09 -13.02
C ASP A 275 -5.95 16.22 -12.20
N GLU A 276 -6.32 14.96 -12.01
CA GLU A 276 -5.60 13.98 -11.18
C GLU A 276 -5.27 14.55 -9.78
N ALA A 277 -6.30 15.11 -9.13
CA ALA A 277 -6.15 15.85 -7.89
C ALA A 277 -5.60 15.05 -6.70
N HIS A 278 -5.44 13.73 -6.81
CA HIS A 278 -4.76 12.92 -5.79
C HIS A 278 -3.23 13.18 -5.75
N HIS A 279 -2.65 13.82 -6.78
CA HIS A 279 -1.27 14.34 -6.75
C HIS A 279 -1.16 15.72 -6.07
N ALA A 280 -2.29 16.32 -5.67
CA ALA A 280 -2.40 17.75 -5.40
C ALA A 280 -1.89 18.21 -4.02
N GLU A 281 -0.91 17.56 -3.40
CA GLU A 281 -0.44 17.97 -2.04
C GLU A 281 1.08 17.98 -1.83
N ALA A 282 1.89 18.11 -2.89
CA ALA A 282 3.22 18.67 -2.69
C ALA A 282 3.09 20.05 -1.98
N PRO A 283 3.87 20.37 -0.94
CA PRO A 283 3.69 21.60 -0.15
C PRO A 283 3.62 22.87 -1.00
N THR A 284 4.48 22.95 -2.03
CA THR A 284 4.52 24.06 -2.99
C THR A 284 3.22 24.24 -3.78
N TRP A 285 2.52 23.15 -4.04
CA TRP A 285 1.28 23.15 -4.79
C TRP A 285 0.05 23.43 -3.91
N LYS A 286 0.03 22.93 -2.67
CA LYS A 286 -0.98 23.31 -1.68
C LYS A 286 -1.00 24.83 -1.46
N THR A 287 0.18 25.43 -1.28
CA THR A 287 0.34 26.90 -1.16
C THR A 287 -0.17 27.64 -2.40
N PHE A 288 0.05 27.12 -3.60
CA PHE A 288 -0.48 27.75 -4.82
C PHE A 288 -2.01 27.70 -4.89
N ARG A 289 -2.62 26.55 -4.52
CA ARG A 289 -4.09 26.42 -4.50
C ARG A 289 -4.74 27.37 -3.50
N GLU A 290 -4.12 27.59 -2.34
CA GLU A 290 -4.62 28.52 -1.32
C GLU A 290 -4.76 29.95 -1.85
N ARG A 291 -3.96 30.36 -2.85
CA ARG A 291 -4.12 31.66 -3.53
C ARG A 291 -5.43 31.81 -4.32
N PHE A 292 -6.15 30.71 -4.54
CA PHE A 292 -7.47 30.67 -5.17
C PHE A 292 -8.61 30.55 -4.13
N GLY A 293 -8.36 30.80 -2.85
CA GLY A 293 -9.36 30.62 -1.78
C GLY A 293 -10.65 31.45 -1.93
N ASP A 294 -10.63 32.54 -2.70
CA ASP A 294 -11.80 33.36 -3.04
C ASP A 294 -12.40 33.04 -4.43
N LYS A 295 -11.86 32.02 -5.12
CA LYS A 295 -12.25 31.60 -6.47
C LYS A 295 -12.93 30.24 -6.45
N LEU A 296 -13.59 29.87 -7.55
CA LEU A 296 -14.20 28.56 -7.70
C LEU A 296 -13.14 27.52 -8.11
N VAL A 297 -12.84 26.59 -7.20
CA VAL A 297 -11.89 25.49 -7.42
C VAL A 297 -12.65 24.20 -7.71
N LEU A 298 -12.28 23.51 -8.80
CA LEU A 298 -12.86 22.24 -9.20
C LEU A 298 -11.76 21.21 -9.44
N GLN A 299 -11.86 20.09 -8.74
CA GLN A 299 -10.90 18.99 -8.77
C GLN A 299 -11.54 17.76 -9.41
N PHE A 300 -10.79 17.09 -10.27
CA PHE A 300 -11.17 15.83 -10.88
C PHE A 300 -10.17 14.74 -10.50
N THR A 301 -10.66 13.55 -10.17
CA THR A 301 -9.82 12.38 -9.92
C THR A 301 -10.57 11.08 -10.23
N ALA A 302 -9.85 10.00 -10.55
CA ALA A 302 -10.42 8.64 -10.51
C ALA A 302 -10.41 8.04 -9.10
N THR A 303 -9.48 8.48 -8.26
CA THR A 303 -9.11 7.85 -7.00
C THR A 303 -8.99 8.94 -5.94
N PRO A 304 -9.99 9.10 -5.04
CA PRO A 304 -9.98 10.17 -4.04
C PRO A 304 -9.10 9.88 -2.81
N PHE A 305 -8.30 8.81 -2.86
CA PHE A 305 -7.47 8.35 -1.75
C PHE A 305 -6.00 8.31 -2.17
N ARG A 306 -5.10 8.58 -1.21
CA ARG A 306 -3.66 8.70 -1.44
C ARG A 306 -2.87 7.50 -0.90
N GLU A 307 -1.70 7.29 -1.47
CA GLU A 307 -0.79 6.19 -1.08
C GLU A 307 -0.17 6.35 0.31
N ASP A 308 -0.02 7.61 0.75
CA ASP A 308 0.52 8.02 2.04
C ASP A 308 -0.54 8.17 3.15
N GLY A 309 -1.81 7.89 2.82
CA GLY A 309 -2.91 7.91 3.77
C GLY A 309 -3.33 9.31 4.24
N GLN A 310 -2.88 10.37 3.57
CA GLN A 310 -3.43 11.72 3.74
C GLN A 310 -4.75 11.85 2.98
N ALA A 311 -5.68 12.63 3.53
CA ALA A 311 -6.97 12.89 2.89
C ALA A 311 -6.80 13.86 1.71
N MET A 312 -7.70 13.80 0.73
CA MET A 312 -7.76 14.81 -0.33
C MET A 312 -8.59 16.01 0.13
N ASP A 313 -8.04 17.22 0.01
CA ASP A 313 -8.79 18.45 0.29
C ASP A 313 -9.85 18.75 -0.80
N GLY A 314 -10.97 19.34 -0.39
CA GLY A 314 -12.15 19.61 -1.19
C GLY A 314 -13.31 18.64 -0.94
N LYS A 315 -14.54 19.17 -0.95
CA LYS A 315 -15.75 18.39 -0.71
C LYS A 315 -16.02 17.45 -1.88
N LEU A 316 -16.22 16.16 -1.60
CA LEU A 316 -16.71 15.19 -2.59
C LEU A 316 -18.16 15.57 -2.98
N VAL A 317 -18.33 16.30 -4.09
CA VAL A 317 -19.66 16.76 -4.57
C VAL A 317 -20.34 15.75 -5.48
N TYR A 318 -19.55 14.88 -6.13
CA TYR A 318 -20.06 13.84 -7.00
C TYR A 318 -19.09 12.66 -7.04
N VAL A 319 -19.62 11.45 -6.84
CA VAL A 319 -18.89 10.20 -6.97
C VAL A 319 -19.66 9.29 -7.92
N TYR A 320 -19.05 8.91 -9.03
CA TYR A 320 -19.62 7.95 -9.95
C TYR A 320 -19.03 6.55 -9.71
N PRO A 321 -19.81 5.56 -9.27
CA PRO A 321 -19.27 4.24 -8.92
C PRO A 321 -18.70 3.50 -10.14
N LEU A 322 -17.51 2.88 -9.98
CA LEU A 322 -16.91 2.05 -11.03
C LEU A 322 -17.83 0.89 -11.46
N ARG A 323 -18.53 0.27 -10.50
CA ARG A 323 -19.52 -0.80 -10.76
C ARG A 323 -20.63 -0.32 -11.72
N LYS A 324 -21.09 0.92 -11.54
CA LYS A 324 -22.12 1.52 -12.39
C LYS A 324 -21.56 1.84 -13.79
N ALA A 325 -20.30 2.29 -13.86
CA ALA A 325 -19.63 2.52 -15.14
C ALA A 325 -19.49 1.25 -15.99
N GLN A 326 -19.27 0.09 -15.35
CA GLN A 326 -19.27 -1.21 -16.03
C GLN A 326 -20.66 -1.62 -16.50
N GLN A 327 -21.68 -1.51 -15.63
CA GLN A 327 -23.07 -1.86 -15.97
C GLN A 327 -23.61 -1.04 -17.15
N GLU A 328 -23.19 0.22 -17.27
CA GLU A 328 -23.57 1.12 -18.37
C GLU A 328 -22.64 1.00 -19.60
N GLY A 329 -21.67 0.07 -19.60
CA GLY A 329 -20.83 -0.24 -20.76
C GLY A 329 -19.67 0.74 -21.03
N TYR A 330 -19.38 1.67 -20.12
CA TYR A 330 -18.23 2.58 -20.26
C TYR A 330 -16.89 1.90 -19.99
N PHE A 331 -16.92 0.73 -19.33
CA PHE A 331 -15.77 -0.11 -19.02
C PHE A 331 -15.92 -1.47 -19.70
N ARG A 332 -14.93 -1.87 -20.50
CA ARG A 332 -14.82 -3.23 -21.05
C ARG A 332 -14.38 -4.20 -19.95
N PRO A 333 -14.85 -5.47 -19.97
CA PRO A 333 -14.45 -6.46 -18.99
C PRO A 333 -12.97 -6.81 -19.14
N ILE A 334 -12.27 -7.00 -18.02
CA ILE A 334 -10.88 -7.47 -17.98
C ILE A 334 -10.88 -8.98 -17.94
N ARG A 335 -10.11 -9.61 -18.84
CA ARG A 335 -9.76 -11.03 -18.75
C ARG A 335 -8.42 -11.17 -18.03
N PHE A 336 -8.39 -11.88 -16.93
CA PHE A 336 -7.15 -12.13 -16.20
C PHE A 336 -6.54 -13.48 -16.60
N HIS A 337 -5.24 -13.49 -16.92
CA HIS A 337 -4.45 -14.67 -17.23
C HIS A 337 -3.37 -14.84 -16.14
N ALA A 338 -3.62 -15.75 -15.22
CA ALA A 338 -2.69 -16.03 -14.12
C ALA A 338 -1.51 -16.90 -14.59
N VAL A 339 -0.28 -16.45 -14.33
CA VAL A 339 0.94 -17.26 -14.44
C VAL A 339 1.31 -17.80 -13.05
N ARG A 340 1.81 -19.03 -12.97
CA ARG A 340 2.23 -19.67 -11.72
C ARG A 340 3.66 -20.17 -11.85
N GLU A 341 4.56 -19.54 -11.11
CA GLU A 341 5.99 -19.87 -11.12
C GLU A 341 6.72 -19.31 -9.89
N PHE A 342 7.34 -20.19 -9.10
CA PHE A 342 8.04 -19.82 -7.86
C PHE A 342 9.51 -19.43 -8.11
N ASN A 343 10.07 -19.78 -9.26
CA ASN A 343 11.35 -19.24 -9.70
C ASN A 343 11.15 -17.90 -10.43
N ALA A 344 11.64 -16.80 -9.86
CA ALA A 344 11.45 -15.46 -10.42
C ALA A 344 11.84 -15.34 -11.90
N THR A 345 12.98 -15.93 -12.31
CA THR A 345 13.46 -15.88 -13.69
C THR A 345 12.57 -16.66 -14.66
N ASN A 346 12.11 -17.85 -14.27
CA ASN A 346 11.14 -18.60 -15.06
C ASN A 346 9.78 -17.89 -15.12
N GLY A 347 9.42 -17.16 -14.06
CA GLY A 347 8.16 -16.43 -13.97
C GLY A 347 8.10 -15.33 -15.03
N ASP A 348 9.17 -14.57 -15.18
CA ASP A 348 9.33 -13.58 -16.23
C ASP A 348 9.18 -14.21 -17.62
N ARG A 349 9.80 -15.38 -17.86
CA ARG A 349 9.70 -16.10 -19.14
C ARG A 349 8.26 -16.53 -19.44
N LYS A 350 7.54 -17.08 -18.46
CA LYS A 350 6.14 -17.52 -18.63
C LYS A 350 5.19 -16.33 -18.87
N ILE A 351 5.36 -15.21 -18.16
CA ILE A 351 4.60 -13.98 -18.41
C ILE A 351 4.81 -13.48 -19.83
N ALA A 352 6.06 -13.40 -20.28
CA ALA A 352 6.38 -12.93 -21.62
C ALA A 352 5.78 -13.83 -22.72
N MET A 353 5.82 -15.15 -22.51
CA MET A 353 5.25 -16.10 -23.46
C MET A 353 3.72 -15.97 -23.53
N ALA A 354 3.04 -15.91 -22.38
CA ALA A 354 1.60 -15.68 -22.33
C ALA A 354 1.19 -14.37 -23.02
N ALA A 355 1.95 -13.29 -22.81
CA ALA A 355 1.69 -12.01 -23.47
C ALA A 355 1.83 -12.07 -25.00
N LEU A 356 2.82 -12.82 -25.49
CA LEU A 356 3.03 -13.03 -26.94
C LEU A 356 1.96 -13.95 -27.53
N ASP A 357 1.50 -14.96 -26.79
CA ASP A 357 0.41 -15.85 -27.24
C ASP A 357 -0.91 -15.08 -27.38
N GLU A 358 -1.21 -14.18 -26.44
CA GLU A 358 -2.37 -13.28 -26.54
C GLU A 358 -2.27 -12.33 -27.74
N LEU A 359 -1.07 -11.82 -28.01
CA LEU A 359 -0.83 -10.93 -29.13
C LEU A 359 -0.94 -11.66 -30.48
N ASP A 360 -0.52 -12.93 -30.55
CA ASP A 360 -0.64 -13.76 -31.75
C ASP A 360 -2.08 -14.21 -32.02
N ALA A 361 -2.89 -14.36 -30.98
CA ALA A 361 -4.32 -14.67 -31.08
C ALA A 361 -5.19 -13.44 -31.42
N ASP A 362 -4.63 -12.22 -31.40
CA ASP A 362 -5.37 -10.98 -31.69
C ASP A 362 -5.84 -10.90 -33.15
N THR A 363 -7.12 -11.22 -33.36
CA THR A 363 -7.79 -11.11 -34.66
C THR A 363 -7.95 -9.68 -35.17
N THR A 364 -7.85 -8.66 -34.30
CA THR A 364 -7.95 -7.25 -34.73
C THR A 364 -6.67 -6.75 -35.38
N GLY A 365 -5.53 -7.39 -35.08
CA GLY A 365 -4.21 -6.99 -35.52
C GLY A 365 -3.76 -5.62 -34.99
N LYS A 366 -4.42 -5.10 -33.95
CA LYS A 366 -4.23 -3.73 -33.43
C LYS A 366 -3.75 -3.69 -31.99
N HIS A 367 -3.86 -4.79 -31.23
CA HIS A 367 -3.52 -4.79 -29.80
C HIS A 367 -2.03 -4.60 -29.57
N ILE A 368 -1.65 -3.87 -28.53
CA ILE A 368 -0.26 -3.69 -28.11
C ILE A 368 -0.10 -4.23 -26.69
N VAL A 369 1.02 -4.94 -26.47
CA VAL A 369 1.44 -5.43 -25.15
C VAL A 369 2.22 -4.35 -24.43
N MET A 370 1.83 -4.06 -23.19
CA MET A 370 2.64 -3.35 -22.23
C MET A 370 3.26 -4.33 -21.25
N ALA A 371 4.58 -4.50 -21.30
CA ALA A 371 5.36 -5.21 -20.30
C ALA A 371 5.82 -4.23 -19.21
N ARG A 372 5.27 -4.38 -18.02
CA ARG A 372 5.52 -3.49 -16.88
C ARG A 372 6.59 -4.09 -15.97
N VAL A 373 7.59 -3.27 -15.63
CA VAL A 373 8.68 -3.62 -14.73
C VAL A 373 8.87 -2.60 -13.61
N GLY A 374 9.56 -2.99 -12.54
CA GLY A 374 9.77 -2.19 -11.32
C GLY A 374 10.81 -1.09 -11.46
N ASP A 375 11.86 -1.31 -12.26
CA ASP A 375 12.97 -0.38 -12.43
C ASP A 375 13.66 -0.47 -13.80
N THR A 376 14.57 0.46 -14.08
CA THR A 376 15.27 0.59 -15.37
C THR A 376 16.25 -0.55 -15.65
N HIS A 377 16.80 -1.20 -14.62
CA HIS A 377 17.67 -2.36 -14.79
C HIS A 377 16.84 -3.58 -15.25
N ARG A 378 15.70 -3.84 -14.58
CA ARG A 378 14.73 -4.86 -14.98
C ARG A 378 14.17 -4.61 -16.38
N ALA A 379 13.94 -3.36 -16.78
CA ALA A 379 13.48 -3.02 -18.12
C ALA A 379 14.40 -3.56 -19.22
N SER A 380 15.72 -3.50 -19.01
CA SER A 380 16.71 -3.99 -19.97
C SER A 380 16.69 -5.52 -20.07
N ALA A 381 16.62 -6.21 -18.93
CA ALA A 381 16.54 -7.67 -18.88
C ALA A 381 15.26 -8.21 -19.55
N ILE A 382 14.11 -7.60 -19.26
CA ILE A 382 12.83 -8.00 -19.85
C ILE A 382 12.76 -7.65 -21.34
N LEU A 383 13.31 -6.51 -21.76
CA LEU A 383 13.41 -6.19 -23.19
C LEU A 383 14.21 -7.25 -23.96
N ALA A 384 15.37 -7.65 -23.43
CA ALA A 384 16.18 -8.71 -24.03
C ALA A 384 15.43 -10.05 -24.08
N LEU A 385 14.65 -10.36 -23.04
CA LEU A 385 13.79 -11.56 -23.00
C LEU A 385 12.74 -11.54 -24.13
N TYR A 386 11.98 -10.45 -24.30
CA TYR A 386 11.01 -10.36 -25.39
C TYR A 386 11.68 -10.44 -26.78
N GLN A 387 12.83 -9.79 -26.96
CA GLN A 387 13.60 -9.85 -28.19
C GLN A 387 14.12 -11.28 -28.50
N SER A 388 14.46 -12.05 -27.47
CA SER A 388 14.95 -13.43 -27.63
C SER A 388 13.94 -14.40 -28.25
N PHE A 389 12.63 -14.11 -28.13
CA PHE A 389 11.58 -14.93 -28.75
C PHE A 389 11.39 -14.66 -30.25
N ALA A 390 11.87 -13.52 -30.77
CA ALA A 390 11.80 -13.12 -32.17
C ALA A 390 10.39 -13.17 -32.84
N ARG A 391 9.30 -13.09 -32.05
CA ARG A 391 7.90 -13.09 -32.55
C ARG A 391 7.41 -11.70 -32.95
N HIS A 392 7.63 -10.70 -32.08
CA HIS A 392 7.22 -9.31 -32.29
C HIS A 392 8.33 -8.34 -31.96
N ARG A 393 8.35 -7.18 -32.62
CA ARG A 393 9.29 -6.11 -32.29
C ARG A 393 8.91 -5.46 -30.96
N ALA A 394 9.87 -5.41 -30.05
CA ALA A 394 9.75 -4.82 -28.73
C ALA A 394 10.62 -3.57 -28.58
N VAL A 395 10.07 -2.54 -27.92
CA VAL A 395 10.77 -1.28 -27.58
C VAL A 395 10.68 -1.04 -26.07
N ALA A 396 11.59 -0.23 -25.52
CA ALA A 396 11.49 0.23 -24.14
C ALA A 396 11.16 1.73 -24.07
N ILE A 397 10.43 2.14 -23.03
CA ILE A 397 10.18 3.54 -22.68
C ILE A 397 10.35 3.72 -21.16
N HIS A 398 11.41 4.42 -20.75
CA HIS A 398 11.65 4.79 -19.35
C HIS A 398 12.31 6.18 -19.22
N SER A 399 12.30 6.75 -18.02
CA SER A 399 12.77 8.12 -17.73
C SER A 399 14.25 8.36 -18.04
N GLY A 400 15.08 7.31 -17.95
CA GLY A 400 16.50 7.37 -18.31
C GLY A 400 16.81 7.51 -19.82
N MET A 401 15.83 7.41 -20.71
CA MET A 401 16.04 7.57 -22.17
C MET A 401 16.01 9.04 -22.59
N SER A 402 16.79 9.40 -23.62
CA SER A 402 16.75 10.75 -24.19
C SER A 402 15.38 11.06 -24.84
N PRO A 403 14.96 12.33 -24.91
CA PRO A 403 13.69 12.70 -25.56
C PRO A 403 13.58 12.22 -27.01
N GLN A 404 14.70 12.15 -27.74
CA GLN A 404 14.74 11.69 -29.12
C GLN A 404 14.49 10.19 -29.24
N GLU A 405 15.09 9.37 -28.36
CA GLU A 405 14.86 7.92 -28.29
C GLU A 405 13.43 7.61 -27.86
N GLN A 406 12.91 8.31 -26.85
CA GLN A 406 11.51 8.15 -26.43
C GLN A 406 10.56 8.47 -27.60
N GLN A 407 10.83 9.52 -28.37
CA GLN A 407 9.99 9.88 -29.51
C GLN A 407 10.11 8.86 -30.65
N ALA A 408 11.28 8.29 -30.89
CA ALA A 408 11.48 7.23 -31.86
C ALA A 408 10.77 5.93 -31.47
N ALA A 409 10.79 5.55 -30.19
CA ALA A 409 10.05 4.40 -29.66
C ALA A 409 8.53 4.63 -29.75
N LYS A 410 8.05 5.82 -29.38
CA LYS A 410 6.64 6.21 -29.52
C LYS A 410 6.17 6.13 -30.98
N ARG A 411 6.96 6.64 -31.92
CA ARG A 411 6.64 6.54 -33.36
C ARG A 411 6.46 5.10 -33.81
N GLN A 412 7.37 4.21 -33.42
CA GLN A 412 7.27 2.78 -33.72
C GLN A 412 6.02 2.11 -33.12
N LEU A 413 5.48 2.61 -32.01
CA LEU A 413 4.22 2.11 -31.46
C LEU A 413 3.01 2.67 -32.21
N PHE A 414 3.02 3.97 -32.55
CA PHE A 414 1.92 4.62 -33.25
C PHE A 414 1.78 4.20 -34.71
N ASP A 415 2.88 3.87 -35.39
CA ASP A 415 2.88 3.37 -36.78
C ASP A 415 2.67 1.85 -36.88
N GLY A 416 2.62 1.14 -35.74
CA GLY A 416 2.43 -0.30 -35.65
C GLY A 416 3.68 -1.15 -35.90
N ALA A 417 4.86 -0.55 -36.10
CA ALA A 417 6.11 -1.28 -36.32
C ALA A 417 6.55 -2.10 -35.08
N ALA A 418 6.23 -1.62 -33.88
CA ALA A 418 6.42 -2.32 -32.61
C ALA A 418 5.06 -2.61 -31.97
N ARG A 419 4.91 -3.84 -31.46
CA ARG A 419 3.67 -4.32 -30.82
C ARG A 419 3.85 -4.65 -29.33
N VAL A 420 5.09 -4.52 -28.83
CA VAL A 420 5.43 -4.71 -27.41
C VAL A 420 6.19 -3.49 -26.91
N VAL A 421 5.79 -2.95 -25.76
CA VAL A 421 6.49 -1.87 -25.06
C VAL A 421 6.83 -2.28 -23.63
N VAL A 422 8.11 -2.24 -23.28
CA VAL A 422 8.60 -2.43 -21.91
C VAL A 422 8.69 -1.07 -21.21
N CYS A 423 8.07 -0.89 -20.05
CA CYS A 423 8.06 0.39 -19.36
C CYS A 423 8.26 0.31 -17.85
N VAL A 424 8.92 1.34 -17.32
CA VAL A 424 9.05 1.64 -15.89
C VAL A 424 8.25 2.90 -15.64
N ASP A 425 7.06 2.80 -15.05
CA ASP A 425 6.28 3.95 -14.57
C ASP A 425 5.83 5.00 -15.61
N MET A 426 6.35 4.95 -16.84
CA MET A 426 6.32 6.03 -17.83
C MET A 426 5.19 5.92 -18.86
N LEU A 427 4.52 4.77 -18.98
CA LEU A 427 3.20 4.67 -19.63
C LEU A 427 2.07 5.03 -18.66
N GLY A 428 2.36 5.98 -17.76
CA GLY A 428 1.44 6.51 -16.78
C GLY A 428 0.60 7.67 -17.34
N GLU A 429 0.38 8.68 -16.52
CA GLU A 429 -0.57 9.76 -16.79
C GLU A 429 -0.26 10.59 -18.03
N GLY A 430 -1.23 10.66 -18.94
CA GLY A 430 -1.16 11.41 -20.20
C GLY A 430 -0.68 10.60 -21.41
N PHE A 431 -0.38 9.31 -21.25
CA PHE A 431 -0.21 8.41 -22.40
C PHE A 431 -1.57 7.90 -22.87
N ASP A 432 -1.96 8.26 -24.10
CA ASP A 432 -3.25 7.91 -24.71
C ASP A 432 -3.04 7.01 -25.94
N LEU A 433 -3.08 5.71 -25.71
CA LEU A 433 -2.96 4.68 -26.75
C LEU A 433 -4.02 3.61 -26.49
N PRO A 434 -5.23 3.74 -27.07
CA PRO A 434 -6.33 2.79 -26.86
C PRO A 434 -6.00 1.34 -27.23
N GLU A 435 -5.03 1.14 -28.12
CA GLU A 435 -4.48 -0.15 -28.56
C GLU A 435 -3.78 -0.92 -27.43
N LEU A 436 -3.41 -0.27 -26.32
CA LEU A 436 -2.90 -0.95 -25.13
C LEU A 436 -4.02 -1.81 -24.50
N LYS A 437 -4.05 -3.08 -24.90
CA LYS A 437 -5.06 -4.05 -24.48
C LYS A 437 -4.48 -5.23 -23.73
N ILE A 438 -3.18 -5.50 -23.85
CA ILE A 438 -2.53 -6.60 -23.11
C ILE A 438 -1.55 -6.00 -22.10
N ALA A 439 -1.79 -6.22 -20.80
CA ALA A 439 -0.92 -5.77 -19.72
C ALA A 439 -0.18 -6.96 -19.11
N ALA A 440 1.14 -7.02 -19.25
CA ALA A 440 2.01 -8.04 -18.69
C ALA A 440 2.78 -7.49 -17.49
N PHE A 441 2.42 -7.92 -16.28
CA PHE A 441 3.00 -7.49 -15.02
C PHE A 441 4.15 -8.40 -14.61
N HIS A 442 5.38 -8.02 -14.99
CA HIS A 442 6.60 -8.65 -14.47
C HIS A 442 6.89 -8.22 -13.03
N ASP A 443 6.45 -7.01 -12.67
CA ASP A 443 6.48 -6.50 -11.30
C ASP A 443 5.13 -5.87 -10.96
N ILE A 444 4.57 -6.25 -9.81
CA ILE A 444 3.23 -5.82 -9.39
C ILE A 444 3.31 -4.54 -8.54
N ARG A 445 2.35 -3.62 -8.75
CA ARG A 445 2.21 -2.41 -7.93
C ARG A 445 1.76 -2.71 -6.52
N LYS A 446 2.31 -1.96 -5.55
CA LYS A 446 1.88 -1.99 -4.14
C LYS A 446 0.75 -1.01 -3.81
N SER A 447 0.19 -0.30 -4.80
CA SER A 447 -0.84 0.75 -4.60
C SER A 447 -2.12 0.54 -5.42
N LEU A 448 -3.26 0.68 -4.74
CA LEU A 448 -4.61 0.58 -5.34
C LEU A 448 -4.88 1.70 -6.34
N ALA A 449 -4.47 2.94 -6.03
CA ALA A 449 -4.76 4.09 -6.88
C ALA A 449 -4.14 3.91 -8.28
N VAL A 450 -2.85 3.55 -8.32
CA VAL A 450 -2.14 3.32 -9.59
C VAL A 450 -2.72 2.12 -10.36
N THR A 451 -3.14 1.07 -9.64
CA THR A 451 -3.77 -0.11 -10.26
C THR A 451 -5.10 0.25 -10.92
N LEU A 452 -5.93 1.08 -10.27
CA LEU A 452 -7.22 1.55 -10.83
C LEU A 452 -7.02 2.48 -12.03
N GLN A 453 -6.06 3.40 -11.96
CA GLN A 453 -5.73 4.26 -13.08
C GLN A 453 -5.26 3.47 -14.29
N LEU A 454 -4.39 2.48 -14.06
CA LEU A 454 -3.89 1.61 -15.12
C LEU A 454 -5.03 0.78 -15.72
N ALA A 455 -5.82 0.10 -14.89
CA ALA A 455 -7.00 -0.66 -15.32
C ALA A 455 -7.94 0.19 -16.18
N GLY A 456 -8.21 1.44 -15.76
CA GLY A 456 -9.02 2.38 -16.50
C GLY A 456 -8.46 2.84 -17.85
N ARG A 457 -7.16 2.67 -18.12
CA ARG A 457 -6.57 2.94 -19.44
C ARG A 457 -6.84 1.80 -20.43
N PHE A 458 -6.71 0.55 -19.97
CA PHE A 458 -6.87 -0.64 -20.80
C PHE A 458 -8.34 -0.96 -21.12
N THR A 459 -9.25 -0.58 -20.23
CA THR A 459 -10.69 -0.91 -20.30
C THR A 459 -11.54 0.07 -21.11
N ARG A 460 -10.93 1.10 -21.72
CA ARG A 460 -11.64 2.05 -22.57
C ARG A 460 -12.31 1.33 -23.75
N ALA A 461 -13.59 1.61 -23.96
CA ALA A 461 -14.37 1.03 -25.05
C ALA A 461 -14.00 1.65 -26.41
N ARG A 462 -13.66 0.80 -27.39
CA ARG A 462 -13.53 1.12 -28.82
C ARG A 462 -14.08 -0.06 -29.61
N LEU A 463 -14.93 0.20 -30.61
CA LEU A 463 -15.70 -0.85 -31.31
C LEU A 463 -14.83 -1.80 -32.13
N ASP A 464 -13.66 -1.35 -32.59
CA ASP A 464 -12.69 -2.10 -33.40
C ASP A 464 -11.58 -2.77 -32.56
N LEU A 465 -11.66 -2.73 -31.23
CA LEU A 465 -10.71 -3.37 -30.32
C LEU A 465 -11.40 -4.41 -29.43
N GLY A 466 -10.72 -5.55 -29.24
CA GLY A 466 -11.09 -6.56 -28.25
C GLY A 466 -10.98 -6.10 -26.79
N ASP A 467 -11.35 -7.02 -25.89
CA ASP A 467 -11.31 -6.81 -24.45
C ASP A 467 -9.88 -6.86 -23.89
N PRO A 468 -9.58 -6.10 -22.82
CA PRO A 468 -8.25 -6.09 -22.23
C PRO A 468 -7.90 -7.40 -21.50
N VAL A 469 -6.62 -7.78 -21.57
CA VAL A 469 -6.06 -8.97 -20.94
C VAL A 469 -4.96 -8.58 -19.95
N PHE A 470 -5.08 -9.00 -18.70
CA PHE A 470 -4.12 -8.73 -17.62
C PHE A 470 -3.39 -10.02 -17.25
N ILE A 471 -2.06 -10.00 -17.32
CA ILE A 471 -1.20 -11.17 -17.12
C ILE A 471 -0.25 -10.91 -15.97
N ALA A 472 -0.26 -11.74 -14.94
CA ALA A 472 0.63 -11.58 -13.78
C ALA A 472 1.00 -12.93 -13.16
N ASN A 473 2.20 -13.02 -12.56
CA ASN A 473 2.58 -14.17 -11.76
C ASN A 473 1.95 -14.07 -10.36
N ILE A 474 1.08 -15.03 -10.04
CA ILE A 474 0.37 -15.08 -8.75
C ILE A 474 1.11 -15.91 -7.69
N ALA A 475 2.21 -16.58 -8.06
CA ALA A 475 2.96 -17.41 -7.14
C ALA A 475 3.75 -16.58 -6.11
N LEU A 476 4.30 -15.42 -6.53
CA LEU A 476 5.15 -14.52 -5.74
C LEU A 476 4.56 -13.10 -5.67
N VAL A 477 3.46 -12.92 -4.94
CA VAL A 477 2.76 -11.62 -4.85
C VAL A 477 3.12 -10.87 -3.56
N ASP A 478 4.05 -9.92 -3.67
CA ASP A 478 4.40 -8.97 -2.61
C ASP A 478 3.67 -7.62 -2.81
N VAL A 479 2.39 -7.56 -2.43
CA VAL A 479 1.56 -6.34 -2.47
C VAL A 479 0.82 -6.13 -1.15
N ARG A 480 0.34 -4.90 -0.91
CA ARG A 480 -0.52 -4.59 0.24
C ARG A 480 -1.77 -5.49 0.23
N ASP A 481 -2.29 -5.83 1.41
CA ASP A 481 -3.43 -6.76 1.55
C ASP A 481 -4.67 -6.36 0.74
N GLU A 482 -4.92 -5.06 0.61
CA GLU A 482 -6.01 -4.49 -0.20
C GLU A 482 -5.95 -4.93 -1.67
N LEU A 483 -4.76 -4.90 -2.27
CA LEU A 483 -4.54 -5.24 -3.68
C LEU A 483 -4.39 -6.73 -3.93
N ARG A 484 -3.97 -7.47 -2.92
CA ARG A 484 -3.64 -8.90 -3.03
C ARG A 484 -4.81 -9.72 -3.55
N LYS A 485 -6.05 -9.30 -3.24
CA LYS A 485 -7.29 -9.90 -3.75
C LYS A 485 -7.35 -9.98 -5.27
N LEU A 486 -6.76 -9.02 -5.98
CA LEU A 486 -6.75 -8.96 -7.44
C LEU A 486 -5.80 -9.98 -8.08
N TYR A 487 -4.82 -10.49 -7.34
CA TYR A 487 -3.82 -11.42 -7.86
C TYR A 487 -3.98 -12.82 -7.23
N SER A 488 -5.21 -13.18 -6.85
CA SER A 488 -5.54 -14.54 -6.42
C SER A 488 -5.62 -15.50 -7.62
N GLN A 489 -5.90 -16.78 -7.36
CA GLN A 489 -5.90 -17.83 -8.38
C GLN A 489 -6.96 -17.67 -9.47
N ASP A 490 -8.14 -17.18 -9.10
CA ASP A 490 -9.25 -16.91 -10.01
C ASP A 490 -9.91 -15.58 -9.61
N PRO A 491 -9.25 -14.44 -9.85
CA PRO A 491 -9.75 -13.15 -9.46
C PRO A 491 -10.72 -12.66 -10.53
N ASP A 492 -11.99 -12.47 -10.16
CA ASP A 492 -12.88 -11.66 -10.98
C ASP A 492 -12.54 -10.18 -10.77
N TRP A 493 -11.58 -9.69 -11.56
CA TRP A 493 -11.20 -8.27 -11.58
C TRP A 493 -12.40 -7.35 -11.83
N ASN A 494 -13.42 -7.82 -12.53
CA ASN A 494 -14.59 -7.02 -12.86
C ASN A 494 -15.51 -6.82 -11.65
N VAL A 495 -15.44 -7.69 -10.64
CA VAL A 495 -16.14 -7.54 -9.35
C VAL A 495 -15.25 -6.90 -8.30
N LEU A 496 -13.99 -7.37 -8.19
CA LEU A 496 -13.06 -6.98 -7.14
C LEU A 496 -12.57 -5.53 -7.26
N LEU A 497 -12.25 -5.04 -8.47
CA LEU A 497 -11.81 -3.65 -8.63
C LEU A 497 -12.89 -2.65 -8.19
N PRO A 498 -14.18 -2.80 -8.59
CA PRO A 498 -15.23 -1.94 -8.07
C PRO A 498 -15.41 -2.00 -6.56
N GLU A 499 -15.29 -3.19 -5.94
CA GLU A 499 -15.42 -3.35 -4.49
C GLU A 499 -14.30 -2.65 -3.74
N LEU A 500 -13.05 -2.85 -4.18
CA LEU A 500 -11.88 -2.19 -3.59
C LEU A 500 -11.97 -0.68 -3.74
N SER A 501 -12.38 -0.21 -4.93
CA SER A 501 -12.60 1.22 -5.16
C SER A 501 -13.72 1.77 -4.27
N ALA A 502 -14.83 1.04 -4.10
CA ALA A 502 -15.95 1.48 -3.27
C ALA A 502 -15.57 1.54 -1.79
N ALA A 503 -14.91 0.51 -1.26
CA ALA A 503 -14.46 0.46 0.14
C ALA A 503 -13.47 1.59 0.45
N ALA A 504 -12.53 1.87 -0.46
CA ALA A 504 -11.57 2.96 -0.29
C ALA A 504 -12.24 4.34 -0.34
N ILE A 505 -13.24 4.53 -1.21
CA ILE A 505 -14.05 5.76 -1.27
C ILE A 505 -14.88 5.94 0.01
N GLU A 506 -15.49 4.87 0.51
CA GLU A 506 -16.30 4.90 1.75
C GLU A 506 -15.45 5.21 2.98
N ALA A 507 -14.24 4.64 3.07
CA ALA A 507 -13.29 4.97 4.11
C ALA A 507 -12.87 6.45 4.06
N GLU A 508 -12.60 6.98 2.86
CA GLU A 508 -12.28 8.39 2.68
C GLU A 508 -13.48 9.29 3.05
N GLN A 509 -14.69 8.92 2.64
CA GLN A 509 -15.90 9.67 2.99
C GLN A 509 -16.13 9.67 4.50
N THR A 510 -16.00 8.52 5.18
CA THR A 510 -16.14 8.41 6.64
C THR A 510 -15.11 9.26 7.37
N SER A 511 -13.87 9.27 6.88
CA SER A 511 -12.80 10.13 7.37
C SER A 511 -13.14 11.61 7.17
N GLN A 512 -13.58 12.01 5.97
CA GLN A 512 -14.02 13.39 5.69
C GLN A 512 -15.20 13.81 6.57
N GLU A 513 -16.18 12.93 6.81
CA GLU A 513 -17.32 13.20 7.69
C GLU A 513 -16.88 13.38 9.15
N PHE A 514 -15.95 12.56 9.64
CA PHE A 514 -15.33 12.73 10.96
C PHE A 514 -14.63 14.09 11.05
N PHE A 515 -13.82 14.47 10.07
CA PHE A 515 -13.09 15.75 10.09
C PHE A 515 -13.99 16.97 9.85
N ARG A 516 -15.05 16.85 9.05
CA ARG A 516 -16.03 17.91 8.80
C ARG A 516 -16.93 18.19 9.99
N GLY A 517 -17.07 17.21 10.90
CA GLY A 517 -17.75 17.42 12.18
C GLY A 517 -17.03 18.43 13.08
N PHE A 518 -15.76 18.76 12.80
CA PHE A 518 -15.01 19.79 13.52
C PHE A 518 -15.27 21.18 12.92
N GLY A 519 -15.32 22.20 13.79
CA GLY A 519 -15.29 23.60 13.37
C GLY A 519 -13.90 24.07 12.95
N VAL A 520 -13.79 25.34 12.53
CA VAL A 520 -12.52 26.00 12.17
C VAL A 520 -11.50 25.84 13.30
N PHE A 521 -10.31 25.35 12.97
CA PHE A 521 -9.26 25.02 13.94
C PHE A 521 -8.02 25.92 13.77
N LEU A 522 -7.10 25.53 12.89
CA LEU A 522 -5.90 26.27 12.55
C LEU A 522 -5.59 25.98 11.08
N ASP A 523 -5.55 27.02 10.25
CA ASP A 523 -5.33 26.84 8.81
C ASP A 523 -3.95 26.23 8.52
N GLU A 524 -2.93 26.57 9.34
CA GLU A 524 -1.56 26.06 9.21
C GLU A 524 -1.39 24.60 9.69
N VAL A 525 -2.34 24.05 10.46
CA VAL A 525 -2.24 22.69 11.05
C VAL A 525 -3.54 21.90 10.82
N PRO A 526 -3.63 21.18 9.68
CA PRO A 526 -4.77 20.34 9.36
C PRO A 526 -4.95 19.17 10.36
N LEU A 527 -6.19 18.94 10.82
CA LEU A 527 -6.50 17.87 11.78
C LEU A 527 -6.20 16.46 11.22
N ASN A 528 -6.38 16.27 9.91
CA ASN A 528 -6.11 15.03 9.20
C ASN A 528 -4.62 14.66 9.15
N ASP A 529 -3.72 15.61 9.45
CA ASP A 529 -2.27 15.39 9.53
C ASP A 529 -1.79 15.10 10.96
N LEU A 530 -2.64 15.29 11.96
CA LEU A 530 -2.29 15.01 13.35
C LEU A 530 -2.17 13.50 13.58
N ARG A 531 -1.03 13.08 14.15
CA ARG A 531 -0.71 11.68 14.48
C ARG A 531 -0.32 11.55 15.96
N PRO A 532 -1.28 11.67 16.90
CA PRO A 532 -1.01 11.44 18.32
C PRO A 532 -0.39 10.06 18.57
N ALA A 533 0.53 10.00 19.53
CA ALA A 533 0.93 8.72 20.09
C ALA A 533 -0.28 8.05 20.75
N ALA A 534 -0.41 6.73 20.61
CA ALA A 534 -1.43 5.94 21.29
C ALA A 534 -1.16 5.95 22.80
N SER A 535 -1.56 7.02 23.48
CA SER A 535 -1.32 7.30 24.88
C SER A 535 -2.48 8.15 25.42
N MET A 536 -3.03 7.77 26.56
CA MET A 536 -4.16 8.47 27.17
C MET A 536 -4.13 8.35 28.69
N VAL A 537 -4.82 9.26 29.37
CA VAL A 537 -5.19 9.14 30.79
C VAL A 537 -6.69 8.94 30.88
N VAL A 538 -7.11 7.97 31.69
CA VAL A 538 -8.51 7.54 31.76
C VAL A 538 -9.18 8.06 33.04
N TYR A 539 -10.33 8.70 32.87
CA TYR A 539 -11.19 9.16 33.96
C TYR A 539 -12.55 8.46 33.91
N LYS A 540 -13.06 8.07 35.07
CA LYS A 540 -14.48 7.73 35.25
C LYS A 540 -15.30 9.01 35.36
N THR A 541 -16.43 9.03 34.68
CA THR A 541 -17.35 10.18 34.60
C THR A 541 -18.74 9.78 35.09
N ASN A 542 -19.50 10.73 35.64
CA ASN A 542 -20.88 10.51 36.09
C ASN A 542 -21.86 11.48 35.39
N CYS A 543 -21.41 12.23 34.39
CA CYS A 543 -22.23 13.21 33.70
C CYS A 543 -23.12 12.56 32.63
N ALA A 544 -24.37 13.02 32.50
CA ALA A 544 -25.25 12.60 31.42
C ALA A 544 -24.87 13.21 30.06
N ASN A 545 -24.26 14.40 30.09
CA ASN A 545 -23.72 15.13 28.95
C ASN A 545 -22.39 15.78 29.38
N TRP A 546 -21.34 15.66 28.57
CA TRP A 546 -20.10 16.41 28.78
C TRP A 546 -20.20 17.87 28.29
N THR A 547 -19.34 18.74 28.81
CA THR A 547 -19.27 20.18 28.54
C THR A 547 -17.93 20.57 27.89
N PRO A 548 -17.66 20.14 26.64
CA PRO A 548 -16.36 20.29 25.99
C PRO A 548 -15.89 21.74 25.85
N LYS A 549 -16.83 22.69 25.72
CA LYS A 549 -16.55 24.13 25.58
C LYS A 549 -15.88 24.76 26.81
N LEU A 550 -15.90 24.08 27.97
CA LEU A 550 -15.31 24.58 29.21
C LEU A 550 -13.84 24.18 29.40
N PHE A 551 -13.21 23.47 28.46
CA PHE A 551 -11.84 22.94 28.58
C PHE A 551 -10.81 23.98 29.06
N LYS A 552 -10.93 25.25 28.65
CA LYS A 552 -10.04 26.34 29.05
C LYS A 552 -9.99 26.54 30.56
N ARG A 553 -11.09 26.29 31.29
CA ARG A 553 -11.12 26.38 32.76
C ARG A 553 -10.20 25.36 33.42
N GLY A 554 -9.90 24.26 32.73
CA GLY A 554 -9.00 23.22 33.22
C GLY A 554 -7.54 23.42 32.82
N MET A 555 -7.23 24.32 31.89
CA MET A 555 -5.86 24.59 31.44
C MET A 555 -5.20 25.61 32.37
N ARG A 556 -4.22 25.14 33.16
CA ARG A 556 -3.46 25.98 34.11
C ARG A 556 -2.21 26.56 33.43
N GLY A 557 -1.79 27.75 33.86
CA GLY A 557 -0.53 28.36 33.41
C GLY A 557 -0.61 29.12 32.09
N LEU A 558 -1.79 29.14 31.44
CA LEU A 558 -2.01 29.98 30.27
C LEU A 558 -1.95 31.46 30.66
N THR A 559 -1.03 32.17 30.03
CA THR A 559 -0.89 33.62 30.08
C THR A 559 -1.63 34.28 28.93
N SER A 560 -1.74 35.61 28.94
CA SER A 560 -2.29 36.37 27.81
C SER A 560 -1.45 36.27 26.53
N ARG A 561 -0.21 35.73 26.60
CA ARG A 561 0.68 35.54 25.45
C ARG A 561 0.50 34.18 24.77
N ASP A 562 -0.11 33.22 25.45
CA ASP A 562 -0.25 31.87 24.94
C ASP A 562 -1.41 31.76 23.95
N LYS A 563 -1.19 31.01 22.88
CA LYS A 563 -2.21 30.77 21.85
C LYS A 563 -2.87 29.43 22.10
N VAL A 564 -4.21 29.42 22.09
CA VAL A 564 -5.02 28.21 22.32
C VAL A 564 -6.00 28.06 21.17
N PHE A 565 -5.79 27.04 20.36
CA PHE A 565 -6.61 26.66 19.23
C PHE A 565 -7.40 25.41 19.60
N HIS A 566 -8.68 25.34 19.27
CA HIS A 566 -9.50 24.18 19.62
C HIS A 566 -10.60 23.99 18.61
N THR A 567 -11.06 22.75 18.51
CA THR A 567 -12.19 22.37 17.69
C THR A 567 -12.87 21.13 18.25
N LEU A 568 -14.16 21.01 18.00
CA LEU A 568 -15.03 20.01 18.61
C LEU A 568 -15.84 19.32 17.53
N ASN A 569 -15.79 17.99 17.51
CA ASN A 569 -16.77 17.16 16.83
C ASN A 569 -17.83 16.72 17.85
N GLU A 570 -19.00 17.36 17.81
CA GLU A 570 -20.11 17.09 18.73
C GLU A 570 -20.74 15.71 18.49
N VAL A 571 -20.75 15.21 17.25
CA VAL A 571 -21.32 13.90 16.88
C VAL A 571 -20.46 12.76 17.42
N GLN A 572 -19.14 12.90 17.32
CA GLN A 572 -18.16 11.88 17.70
C GLN A 572 -17.62 12.04 19.13
N ASN A 573 -18.16 13.00 19.90
CA ASN A 573 -17.72 13.35 21.26
C ASN A 573 -16.19 13.49 21.38
N THR A 574 -15.58 14.20 20.44
CA THR A 574 -14.12 14.35 20.34
C THR A 574 -13.73 15.82 20.29
N LEU A 575 -12.89 16.25 21.23
CA LEU A 575 -12.35 17.60 21.33
C LEU A 575 -10.84 17.55 21.02
N VAL A 576 -10.38 18.40 20.12
CA VAL A 576 -8.96 18.58 19.80
C VAL A 576 -8.56 20.00 20.18
N VAL A 577 -7.45 20.13 20.91
CA VAL A 577 -6.89 21.41 21.34
C VAL A 577 -5.41 21.43 21.03
N LEU A 578 -4.91 22.53 20.47
CA LEU A 578 -3.50 22.78 20.22
C LEU A 578 -3.13 24.08 20.93
N THR A 579 -2.12 24.03 21.79
CA THR A 579 -1.63 25.20 22.53
C THR A 579 -0.21 25.52 22.11
N ALA A 580 0.10 26.80 21.93
CA ALA A 580 1.46 27.31 21.75
C ALA A 580 1.78 28.24 22.91
N THR A 581 2.65 27.79 23.81
CA THR A 581 3.00 28.51 25.04
C THR A 581 4.43 29.03 24.99
N ASP A 582 4.63 30.29 25.37
CA ASP A 582 5.95 30.93 25.41
C ASP A 582 6.58 30.74 26.80
N GLN A 583 7.63 29.92 26.88
CA GLN A 583 8.28 29.59 28.14
C GLN A 583 9.78 29.92 28.11
N GLY A 584 10.37 30.18 29.28
CA GLY A 584 11.83 30.31 29.39
C GLY A 584 12.52 29.00 29.02
N VAL A 585 13.70 29.09 28.41
CA VAL A 585 14.49 27.89 28.11
C VAL A 585 15.02 27.25 29.40
N ARG A 586 15.10 25.92 29.43
CA ARG A 586 15.51 25.19 30.65
C ARG A 586 16.98 25.38 31.07
N TRP A 587 17.81 25.96 30.21
CA TRP A 587 19.27 26.06 30.40
C TRP A 587 19.76 27.50 30.65
N SER A 588 18.87 28.48 30.76
CA SER A 588 19.24 29.87 31.01
C SER A 588 18.14 30.62 31.77
N ASP A 589 18.54 31.41 32.77
CA ASP A 589 17.65 32.29 33.54
C ASP A 589 17.49 33.68 32.89
N VAL A 590 18.12 33.92 31.74
CA VAL A 590 17.99 35.18 31.00
C VAL A 590 16.56 35.30 30.44
N GLU A 591 15.78 36.25 30.97
CA GLU A 591 14.36 36.45 30.60
C GLU A 591 14.11 36.69 29.10
N SER A 592 15.12 37.16 28.37
CA SER A 592 15.04 37.38 26.92
C SER A 592 15.17 36.09 26.10
N ILE A 593 15.62 34.99 26.70
CA ILE A 593 15.79 33.70 26.01
C ILE A 593 14.57 32.82 26.31
N ARG A 594 13.66 32.77 25.34
CA ARG A 594 12.42 32.00 25.42
C ARG A 594 12.28 31.04 24.25
N GLU A 595 11.56 29.96 24.47
CA GLU A 595 11.16 29.00 23.46
C GLU A 595 9.63 28.89 23.42
N THR A 596 9.10 28.70 22.20
CA THR A 596 7.68 28.38 22.02
C THR A 596 7.51 26.86 22.00
N VAL A 597 6.67 26.35 22.89
CA VAL A 597 6.33 24.92 22.97
C VAL A 597 4.90 24.68 22.50
N TRP A 598 4.76 23.70 21.59
CA TRP A 598 3.48 23.27 21.06
C TRP A 598 3.00 22.00 21.77
N GLU A 599 1.75 22.00 22.24
CA GLU A 599 1.12 20.82 22.85
C GLU A 599 -0.22 20.48 22.19
N LEU A 600 -0.35 19.24 21.73
CA LEU A 600 -1.58 18.65 21.23
C LEU A 600 -2.31 17.95 22.37
N PHE A 601 -3.58 18.30 22.58
CA PHE A 601 -4.48 17.68 23.53
C PHE A 601 -5.72 17.13 22.81
N ILE A 602 -6.12 15.91 23.15
CA ILE A 602 -7.31 15.27 22.59
C ILE A 602 -8.14 14.71 23.75
N ALA A 603 -9.43 15.01 23.77
CA ALA A 603 -10.39 14.41 24.69
C ALA A 603 -11.45 13.64 23.91
N VAL A 604 -11.65 12.37 24.28
CA VAL A 604 -12.70 11.50 23.72
C VAL A 604 -13.59 11.05 24.87
N TRP A 605 -14.89 11.36 24.80
CA TRP A 605 -15.85 10.93 25.81
C TRP A 605 -16.66 9.72 25.31
N ASP A 606 -16.52 8.61 26.02
CA ASP A 606 -17.31 7.40 25.83
C ASP A 606 -18.49 7.42 26.80
N ARG A 607 -19.63 7.85 26.27
CA ARG A 607 -20.89 7.93 27.03
C ARG A 607 -21.40 6.57 27.48
N GLU A 608 -21.19 5.51 26.70
CA GLU A 608 -21.71 4.16 27.01
C GLU A 608 -21.02 3.57 28.23
N ARG A 609 -19.70 3.75 28.34
CA ARG A 609 -18.88 3.24 29.45
C ARG A 609 -18.67 4.25 30.57
N ALA A 610 -19.22 5.46 30.42
CA ALA A 610 -19.01 6.59 31.31
C ALA A 610 -17.51 6.89 31.54
N LEU A 611 -16.70 6.81 30.49
CA LEU A 611 -15.26 7.05 30.53
C LEU A 611 -14.88 8.30 29.71
N LEU A 612 -13.84 8.99 30.17
CA LEU A 612 -13.19 10.10 29.45
C LEU A 612 -11.73 9.77 29.23
N TYR A 613 -11.31 9.77 27.97
CA TYR A 613 -9.93 9.51 27.55
C TYR A 613 -9.24 10.82 27.19
N LEU A 614 -8.13 11.14 27.86
CA LEU A 614 -7.40 12.39 27.69
C LEU A 614 -5.98 12.12 27.20
N HIS A 615 -5.67 12.55 25.98
CA HIS A 615 -4.32 12.60 25.44
C HIS A 615 -3.74 14.00 25.60
N GLY A 616 -2.45 14.08 25.90
CA GLY A 616 -1.67 15.30 25.72
C GLY A 616 -0.24 14.96 25.30
N SER A 617 0.30 15.69 24.32
CA SER A 617 1.68 15.50 23.86
C SER A 617 2.71 16.04 24.85
N GLY A 618 2.30 16.93 25.76
CA GLY A 618 3.10 17.46 26.85
C GLY A 618 3.48 16.41 27.90
N LEU A 619 4.62 16.64 28.57
CA LEU A 619 5.17 15.72 29.57
C LEU A 619 4.42 15.74 30.91
N ASN A 620 3.59 16.76 31.18
CA ASN A 620 3.12 17.08 32.53
C ASN A 620 1.93 16.23 33.01
N GLY A 621 1.23 15.49 32.15
CA GLY A 621 0.31 14.37 32.51
C GLY A 621 -0.84 14.62 33.50
N GLU A 622 -1.02 15.84 34.01
CA GLU A 622 -2.04 16.20 35.00
C GLU A 622 -3.29 16.80 34.34
N TYR A 623 -4.25 15.95 33.96
CA TYR A 623 -5.47 16.39 33.26
C TYR A 623 -6.69 16.56 34.17
N LYS A 624 -6.51 16.54 35.50
CA LYS A 624 -7.63 16.49 36.47
C LYS A 624 -8.59 17.67 36.33
N GLU A 625 -8.04 18.88 36.22
CA GLU A 625 -8.86 20.09 36.11
C GLU A 625 -9.55 20.18 34.75
N ILE A 626 -8.92 19.66 33.70
CA ILE A 626 -9.55 19.52 32.38
C ILE A 626 -10.68 18.50 32.44
N ALA A 627 -10.47 17.32 33.01
CA ALA A 627 -11.51 16.31 33.20
C ALA A 627 -12.71 16.91 33.96
N LYS A 628 -12.46 17.69 35.02
CA LYS A 628 -13.50 18.37 35.78
C LYS A 628 -14.26 19.41 34.97
N ALA A 629 -13.54 20.19 34.17
CA ALA A 629 -14.14 21.18 33.30
C ALA A 629 -15.00 20.53 32.21
N LEU A 630 -14.60 19.36 31.72
CA LEU A 630 -15.30 18.62 30.67
C LEU A 630 -16.48 17.80 31.19
N CYS A 631 -16.43 17.23 32.40
CA CYS A 631 -17.40 16.22 32.85
C CYS A 631 -17.94 16.45 34.27
N GLY A 632 -17.64 17.59 34.89
CA GLY A 632 -18.13 17.93 36.24
C GLY A 632 -17.15 17.58 37.37
N GLN A 633 -17.46 17.99 38.60
CA GLN A 633 -16.52 17.87 39.73
C GLN A 633 -16.26 16.42 40.18
N ASP A 634 -17.18 15.51 39.88
CA ASP A 634 -17.17 14.12 40.37
C ASP A 634 -16.35 13.16 39.50
N VAL A 635 -15.50 13.69 38.61
CA VAL A 635 -14.59 12.84 37.82
C VAL A 635 -13.54 12.18 38.70
N GLN A 636 -13.29 10.90 38.43
CA GLN A 636 -12.33 10.12 39.19
C GLN A 636 -11.25 9.61 38.24
N LEU A 637 -9.99 9.92 38.55
CA LEU A 637 -8.85 9.36 37.82
C LEU A 637 -8.79 7.87 38.12
N ILE A 638 -8.74 7.04 37.07
CA ILE A 638 -8.50 5.61 37.24
C ILE A 638 -7.00 5.44 37.49
N VAL A 639 -6.63 4.85 38.64
CA VAL A 639 -5.24 4.72 39.09
C VAL A 639 -4.91 3.25 39.31
N ALA A 640 -3.69 2.95 39.76
CA ALA A 640 -3.39 1.60 40.22
C ALA A 640 -4.17 1.25 41.51
N PRO A 641 -4.67 0.01 41.63
CA PRO A 641 -4.37 -1.10 40.73
C PRO A 641 -5.31 -1.20 39.50
N GLU A 642 -6.48 -0.54 39.49
CA GLU A 642 -7.52 -0.69 38.45
C GLU A 642 -7.04 -0.39 37.02
N VAL A 643 -6.14 0.59 36.84
CA VAL A 643 -5.57 0.91 35.51
C VAL A 643 -4.80 -0.27 34.91
N PHE A 644 -4.24 -1.16 35.75
CA PHE A 644 -3.48 -2.32 35.27
C PHE A 644 -4.35 -3.42 34.67
N ARG A 645 -5.69 -3.30 34.73
CA ARG A 645 -6.61 -4.12 33.94
C ARG A 645 -6.37 -3.98 32.43
N CYS A 646 -5.73 -2.91 31.96
CA CYS A 646 -5.34 -2.79 30.56
C CYS A 646 -4.39 -3.89 30.07
N PHE A 647 -3.63 -4.53 30.98
CA PHE A 647 -2.75 -5.66 30.68
C PHE A 647 -3.48 -7.01 30.71
N HIS A 648 -4.75 -7.06 31.14
CA HIS A 648 -5.51 -8.30 31.15
C HIS A 648 -5.62 -8.87 29.74
N GLY A 649 -5.53 -10.20 29.63
CA GLY A 649 -5.49 -10.92 28.36
C GLY A 649 -4.09 -11.06 27.76
N VAL A 650 -3.10 -10.29 28.25
CA VAL A 650 -1.72 -10.34 27.74
C VAL A 650 -0.92 -11.43 28.46
N LYS A 651 -0.67 -12.53 27.74
CA LYS A 651 0.16 -13.66 28.16
C LYS A 651 1.63 -13.43 27.81
N ARG A 652 2.54 -14.11 28.54
CA ARG A 652 4.02 -14.00 28.41
C ARG A 652 4.51 -12.54 28.36
N LEU A 653 3.90 -11.68 29.18
CA LEU A 653 4.25 -10.26 29.25
C LEU A 653 5.71 -10.12 29.70
N ILE A 654 6.56 -9.54 28.86
CA ILE A 654 7.92 -9.12 29.21
C ILE A 654 7.89 -7.61 29.42
N LEU A 655 8.27 -7.16 30.61
CA LEU A 655 8.35 -5.73 30.90
C LEU A 655 9.71 -5.18 30.49
N ASN A 656 9.71 -4.26 29.53
CA ASN A 656 10.94 -3.60 29.05
C ASN A 656 11.20 -2.28 29.81
N ASN A 657 10.23 -1.84 30.63
CA ASN A 657 10.33 -0.61 31.42
C ASN A 657 9.48 -0.72 32.70
N VAL A 658 10.12 -0.51 33.86
CA VAL A 658 9.46 -0.45 35.17
C VAL A 658 9.99 0.76 35.95
N GLY A 659 9.06 1.55 36.48
CA GLY A 659 9.33 2.61 37.45
C GLY A 659 8.91 2.18 38.86
N LEU A 660 9.75 2.44 39.86
CA LEU A 660 9.52 2.08 41.27
C LEU A 660 9.65 3.30 42.19
N ASN A 661 8.81 3.34 43.23
CA ASN A 661 8.94 4.30 44.33
C ASN A 661 9.41 3.57 45.60
N GLU A 662 10.59 3.88 46.11
CA GLU A 662 11.13 3.32 47.36
C GLU A 662 10.68 4.14 48.60
N HIS A 663 10.29 3.47 49.69
CA HIS A 663 9.83 4.13 50.93
C HIS A 663 10.88 4.21 52.05
N LEU A 664 12.06 3.59 51.89
CA LEU A 664 13.01 3.37 52.99
C LEU A 664 14.32 4.18 52.91
N GLY A 665 14.59 4.89 51.80
CA GLY A 665 15.77 5.77 51.67
C GLY A 665 15.39 7.24 51.75
N ARG A 666 15.98 8.01 52.67
CA ARG A 666 15.73 9.47 52.80
C ARG A 666 16.20 10.31 51.60
N GLN A 667 16.79 9.72 50.55
CA GLN A 667 17.40 10.44 49.42
C GLN A 667 17.01 9.96 48.00
N VAL A 668 16.26 8.85 47.82
CA VAL A 668 15.82 8.37 46.48
C VAL A 668 14.31 8.05 46.52
N GLN A 669 13.50 8.82 45.78
CA GLN A 669 12.03 8.71 45.78
C GLN A 669 11.45 7.97 44.57
N TYR A 670 12.20 7.92 43.46
CA TYR A 670 11.81 7.28 42.21
C TYR A 670 13.04 6.68 41.53
N THR A 671 12.91 5.46 41.02
CA THR A 671 13.93 4.80 40.20
C THR A 671 13.26 4.29 38.94
N GLY A 672 13.58 4.90 37.80
CA GLY A 672 13.19 4.42 36.48
C GLY A 672 14.30 3.54 35.92
N ARG A 673 13.94 2.36 35.40
CA ARG A 673 14.88 1.42 34.81
C ARG A 673 14.34 0.98 33.45
N MET A 674 15.20 1.05 32.45
CA MET A 674 14.92 0.71 31.05
C MET A 674 15.83 -0.43 30.62
N GLY A 675 15.29 -1.38 29.87
CA GLY A 675 16.00 -2.56 29.39
C GLY A 675 15.24 -3.85 29.73
N SER A 676 15.80 -4.97 29.33
CA SER A 676 15.36 -6.32 29.70
C SER A 676 15.56 -6.61 31.21
N ASP A 677 16.60 -6.04 31.82
CA ASP A 677 17.09 -6.37 33.17
C ASP A 677 16.57 -5.45 34.30
N VAL A 678 15.29 -5.08 34.22
CA VAL A 678 14.76 -3.99 35.06
C VAL A 678 14.54 -4.41 36.52
N GLU A 679 14.16 -5.67 36.75
CA GLU A 679 13.74 -6.16 38.08
C GLU A 679 14.85 -6.89 38.85
N SER A 680 15.81 -7.54 38.18
CA SER A 680 16.86 -8.37 38.82
C SER A 680 17.75 -7.56 39.78
N ARG A 681 18.05 -6.30 39.42
CA ARG A 681 18.92 -5.39 40.19
C ARG A 681 18.24 -4.71 41.38
N ILE A 682 17.04 -5.12 41.77
CA ILE A 682 16.34 -4.56 42.95
C ILE A 682 16.71 -5.43 44.15
N GLY A 683 17.49 -4.89 45.10
CA GLY A 683 17.87 -5.61 46.32
C GLY A 683 16.64 -6.11 47.09
N GLN A 684 16.74 -7.29 47.74
CA GLN A 684 15.63 -7.92 48.47
C GLN A 684 14.96 -7.00 49.52
N ALA A 685 15.70 -6.03 50.08
CA ALA A 685 15.19 -5.04 51.02
C ALA A 685 14.31 -3.94 50.36
N ALA A 686 14.58 -3.57 49.11
CA ALA A 686 13.80 -2.57 48.37
C ALA A 686 12.50 -3.18 47.80
N ARG A 687 12.50 -4.48 47.43
CA ARG A 687 11.33 -5.20 46.91
C ARG A 687 10.15 -5.28 47.88
N ARG A 688 10.39 -5.36 49.20
CA ARG A 688 9.33 -5.47 50.22
C ARG A 688 8.60 -4.15 50.52
N GLY A 689 9.14 -3.00 50.09
CA GLY A 689 8.58 -1.67 50.38
C GLY A 689 8.30 -0.78 49.14
N ALA A 690 8.69 -1.21 47.94
CA ALA A 690 8.56 -0.39 46.73
C ALA A 690 7.17 -0.50 46.08
N LYS A 691 6.52 0.65 45.80
CA LYS A 691 5.26 0.70 45.04
C LYS A 691 5.57 0.88 43.55
N ARG A 692 5.05 -0.03 42.71
CA ARG A 692 5.15 0.03 41.23
C ARG A 692 4.49 1.30 40.70
N ALA A 693 5.22 2.08 39.92
CA ALA A 693 4.83 3.40 39.45
C ALA A 693 4.55 3.45 37.93
N VAL A 694 5.29 2.68 37.13
CA VAL A 694 5.18 2.62 35.66
C VAL A 694 5.49 1.19 35.21
N LEU A 695 4.71 0.65 34.27
CA LEU A 695 4.91 -0.67 33.68
C LEU A 695 4.72 -0.55 32.16
N ALA A 696 5.60 -1.13 31.36
CA ALA A 696 5.37 -1.33 29.93
C ALA A 696 6.08 -2.56 29.41
N GLY A 697 5.42 -3.25 28.49
CA GLY A 697 5.88 -4.52 27.96
C GLY A 697 5.21 -4.94 26.66
N GLY A 698 5.74 -6.03 26.11
CA GLY A 698 5.17 -6.76 24.99
C GLY A 698 4.74 -8.16 25.42
N GLY A 699 3.76 -8.72 24.73
CA GLY A 699 3.27 -10.07 24.97
C GLY A 699 2.26 -10.49 23.93
N PHE A 700 1.46 -11.51 24.25
CA PHE A 700 0.49 -12.11 23.35
C PHE A 700 -0.93 -11.98 23.88
N GLU A 701 -1.87 -11.57 23.03
CA GLU A 701 -3.27 -11.50 23.37
C GLU A 701 -4.10 -11.97 22.17
N HIS A 702 -5.06 -12.87 22.40
CA HIS A 702 -5.94 -13.44 21.38
C HIS A 702 -5.18 -13.95 20.13
N GLY A 703 -4.04 -14.61 20.35
CA GLY A 703 -3.21 -15.16 19.29
C GLY A 703 -2.51 -14.12 18.40
N ALA A 704 -2.23 -12.93 18.94
CA ALA A 704 -1.44 -11.89 18.27
C ALA A 704 -0.49 -11.17 19.24
N MET A 705 0.62 -10.66 18.70
CA MET A 705 1.55 -9.83 19.47
C MET A 705 0.95 -8.45 19.75
N VAL A 706 1.07 -7.99 21.00
CA VAL A 706 0.58 -6.68 21.45
C VAL A 706 1.62 -5.96 22.30
N SER A 707 1.57 -4.62 22.31
CA SER A 707 2.35 -3.79 23.22
C SER A 707 1.44 -2.92 24.07
N VAL A 708 1.71 -2.88 25.37
CA VAL A 708 0.90 -2.15 26.35
C VAL A 708 1.79 -1.60 27.46
N GLY A 709 1.49 -0.38 27.89
CA GLY A 709 2.08 0.22 29.08
C GLY A 709 1.04 0.97 29.89
N ALA A 710 1.19 0.97 31.21
CA ALA A 710 0.41 1.81 32.09
C ALA A 710 1.22 2.35 33.28
N ALA A 711 0.85 3.54 33.72
CA ALA A 711 1.40 4.21 34.88
C ALA A 711 0.38 4.26 36.00
N LYS A 712 0.87 4.21 37.25
CA LYS A 712 0.06 4.24 38.47
C LYS A 712 -0.91 5.42 38.54
N ARG A 713 -0.57 6.55 37.90
CA ARG A 713 -1.41 7.75 37.82
C ARG A 713 -2.35 7.76 36.60
N GLY A 714 -2.72 6.59 36.07
CA GLY A 714 -3.84 6.43 35.12
C GLY A 714 -3.50 6.58 33.65
N ARG A 715 -2.23 6.76 33.29
CA ARG A 715 -1.79 6.81 31.89
C ARG A 715 -1.67 5.40 31.33
N VAL A 716 -2.18 5.18 30.12
CA VAL A 716 -2.07 3.93 29.34
C VAL A 716 -1.56 4.26 27.94
N TRP A 717 -0.64 3.46 27.39
CA TRP A 717 -0.06 3.67 26.06
C TRP A 717 0.30 2.38 25.32
N SER A 718 0.56 2.52 24.03
CA SER A 718 1.09 1.49 23.12
C SER A 718 2.12 2.12 22.18
N ASN A 719 2.96 1.33 21.50
CA ASN A 719 4.00 1.83 20.59
C ASN A 719 3.45 2.34 19.23
N LEU A 720 2.14 2.58 19.14
CA LEU A 720 1.44 3.00 17.93
C LEU A 720 1.39 4.54 17.81
N ARG A 721 1.39 5.04 16.58
CA ARG A 721 1.00 6.42 16.24
C ARG A 721 -0.22 6.38 15.33
N LEU A 722 -1.28 7.06 15.74
CA LEU A 722 -2.61 6.92 15.16
C LEU A 722 -3.10 8.26 14.65
N ARG A 723 -3.87 8.29 13.57
CA ARG A 723 -4.65 9.49 13.17
C ARG A 723 -5.78 9.72 14.18
N VAL A 724 -6.26 10.95 14.34
CA VAL A 724 -7.21 11.33 15.42
C VAL A 724 -8.47 10.44 15.47
N ASP A 725 -9.03 10.09 14.32
CA ASP A 725 -10.16 9.16 14.16
C ASP A 725 -9.80 7.74 14.65
N THR A 726 -8.66 7.19 14.23
CA THR A 726 -8.18 5.86 14.64
C THR A 726 -7.75 5.80 16.12
N PHE A 727 -7.25 6.91 16.67
CA PHE A 727 -6.92 7.05 18.08
C PHE A 727 -8.18 6.91 18.96
N ALA A 728 -9.28 7.55 18.57
CA ALA A 728 -10.55 7.48 19.30
C ALA A 728 -11.10 6.05 19.36
N ALA A 729 -10.94 5.26 18.28
CA ALA A 729 -11.32 3.85 18.25
C ALA A 729 -10.46 2.99 19.20
N TRP A 730 -9.12 3.15 19.15
CA TRP A 730 -8.19 2.46 20.05
C TRP A 730 -8.46 2.75 21.53
N ALA A 731 -8.71 4.01 21.88
CA ALA A 731 -8.99 4.43 23.26
C ALA A 731 -10.21 3.72 23.87
N ARG A 732 -11.29 3.57 23.09
CA ARG A 732 -12.51 2.86 23.50
C ARG A 732 -12.26 1.37 23.76
N ALA A 733 -11.44 0.71 22.91
CA ALA A 733 -11.10 -0.70 23.07
C ALA A 733 -10.32 -0.97 24.38
N VAL A 734 -9.32 -0.13 24.68
CA VAL A 734 -8.59 -0.21 25.96
C VAL A 734 -9.51 0.13 27.15
N GLY A 735 -10.38 1.12 26.99
CA GLY A 735 -11.37 1.51 27.99
C GLY A 735 -12.31 0.38 28.39
N ALA A 736 -12.68 -0.50 27.45
CA ALA A 736 -13.51 -1.68 27.74
C ALA A 736 -12.86 -2.61 28.78
N LYS A 737 -11.55 -2.88 28.69
CA LYS A 737 -10.82 -3.70 29.67
C LYS A 737 -10.76 -3.04 31.05
N ILE A 738 -10.55 -1.73 31.08
CA ILE A 738 -10.42 -0.97 32.33
C ILE A 738 -11.77 -0.93 33.08
N ALA A 739 -12.87 -0.81 32.35
CA ALA A 739 -14.22 -0.75 32.90
C ALA A 739 -14.71 -2.10 33.48
N ASP A 740 -14.07 -3.21 33.13
CA ASP A 740 -14.48 -4.55 33.59
C ASP A 740 -14.00 -4.80 35.04
N GLU A 741 -14.95 -4.86 35.97
CA GLU A 741 -14.68 -5.05 37.39
C GLU A 741 -14.31 -6.49 37.77
N THR A 742 -14.51 -7.47 36.87
CA THR A 742 -14.20 -8.89 37.12
C THR A 742 -12.70 -9.19 37.02
N ILE A 743 -11.90 -8.27 36.46
CA ILE A 743 -10.46 -8.42 36.27
C ILE A 743 -9.70 -8.00 37.53
N ASP A 744 -8.96 -8.94 38.13
CA ASP A 744 -8.00 -8.64 39.21
C ASP A 744 -6.69 -8.08 38.65
N PRO A 745 -6.37 -6.79 38.91
CA PRO A 745 -5.14 -6.16 38.41
C PRO A 745 -3.84 -6.71 39.02
N ASN A 746 -3.86 -7.38 40.18
CA ASN A 746 -2.63 -7.89 40.80
C ASN A 746 -2.14 -9.20 40.16
N THR A 747 -3.09 -10.07 39.79
CA THR A 747 -2.81 -11.34 39.10
C THR A 747 -2.09 -11.12 37.76
N VAL A 748 -2.46 -10.06 37.02
CA VAL A 748 -1.88 -9.74 35.70
C VAL A 748 -0.38 -9.45 35.77
N LEU A 749 0.13 -8.95 36.90
CA LEU A 749 1.56 -8.62 37.05
C LEU A 749 2.40 -9.73 37.65
N ALA A 750 1.79 -10.71 38.32
CA ALA A 750 2.49 -11.85 38.90
C ALA A 750 3.08 -12.77 37.82
N GLY A 751 2.40 -12.88 36.67
CA GLY A 751 2.82 -13.71 35.53
C GLY A 751 3.85 -13.08 34.57
N THR A 752 4.50 -11.98 34.97
CA THR A 752 5.48 -11.28 34.13
C THR A 752 6.80 -12.05 34.03
N LEU A 753 7.34 -12.19 32.82
CA LEU A 753 8.65 -12.79 32.55
C LEU A 753 9.79 -11.80 32.85
N LYS A 754 10.88 -12.30 33.44
CA LYS A 754 12.00 -11.46 33.93
C LYS A 754 13.33 -11.92 33.30
N PRO A 755 13.87 -11.15 32.34
CA PRO A 755 15.22 -11.34 31.85
C PRO A 755 16.26 -10.97 32.92
N GLU A 756 17.30 -11.78 33.06
CA GLU A 756 18.46 -11.56 33.93
C GLU A 756 19.74 -11.78 33.10
N PRO A 757 20.71 -10.85 33.10
CA PRO A 757 21.91 -11.00 32.31
C PRO A 757 22.83 -12.02 32.96
N VAL A 758 23.39 -12.93 32.16
CA VAL A 758 24.21 -14.04 32.63
C VAL A 758 25.59 -14.02 31.97
N GLY A 759 26.64 -14.23 32.77
CA GLY A 759 28.02 -14.38 32.27
C GLY A 759 28.40 -15.82 31.96
N ARG A 760 27.50 -16.78 32.20
CA ARG A 760 27.69 -18.20 31.91
C ARG A 760 26.38 -18.77 31.40
N VAL A 761 26.50 -19.67 30.45
CA VAL A 761 25.35 -20.40 29.92
C VAL A 761 24.73 -21.23 31.06
N PRO A 762 23.40 -21.21 31.24
CA PRO A 762 22.71 -22.07 32.19
C PRO A 762 23.04 -23.55 31.96
N ALA A 763 23.19 -24.31 33.06
CA ALA A 763 23.38 -25.77 33.03
C ALA A 763 22.04 -26.49 32.80
N ILE A 764 21.32 -26.07 31.76
CA ILE A 764 20.02 -26.58 31.36
C ILE A 764 20.13 -27.01 29.88
N THR A 765 19.46 -28.09 29.53
CA THR A 765 19.43 -28.60 28.15
C THR A 765 18.70 -27.61 27.24
N ALA A 766 19.39 -27.14 26.20
CA ALA A 766 18.77 -26.35 25.14
C ALA A 766 17.98 -27.29 24.23
N VAL A 767 16.72 -26.95 23.95
CA VAL A 767 15.79 -27.79 23.18
C VAL A 767 15.43 -27.19 21.83
N ALA A 768 15.53 -25.86 21.67
CA ALA A 768 15.26 -25.19 20.41
C ALA A 768 16.08 -23.90 20.25
N ILE A 769 16.12 -23.43 19.02
CA ILE A 769 16.63 -22.11 18.64
C ILE A 769 15.72 -21.52 17.57
N ASP A 770 15.38 -20.24 17.74
CA ASP A 770 14.65 -19.45 16.75
C ASP A 770 15.59 -18.48 16.03
N TRP A 771 15.34 -18.27 14.75
CA TRP A 771 15.95 -17.19 13.99
C TRP A 771 15.72 -15.84 14.67
N SER A 772 16.65 -14.90 14.50
CA SER A 772 16.46 -13.53 14.99
C SER A 772 15.24 -12.89 14.33
N LYS A 773 14.64 -11.93 15.04
CA LYS A 773 13.44 -11.22 14.57
C LYS A 773 13.60 -10.62 13.17
N GLU A 774 14.79 -10.10 12.85
CA GLU A 774 15.14 -9.52 11.54
C GLU A 774 15.02 -10.52 10.37
N VAL A 775 15.24 -11.81 10.63
CA VAL A 775 15.06 -12.88 9.64
C VAL A 775 13.58 -13.29 9.57
N LEU A 776 12.92 -13.46 10.72
CA LEU A 776 11.53 -13.94 10.80
C LEU A 776 10.50 -12.95 10.23
N GLU A 777 10.77 -11.64 10.30
CA GLU A 777 9.87 -10.60 9.77
C GLU A 777 9.92 -10.45 8.24
N ARG A 778 10.84 -11.15 7.56
CA ARG A 778 11.03 -11.05 6.11
C ARG A 778 10.48 -12.28 5.39
N PRO A 779 9.98 -12.13 4.14
CA PRO A 779 9.66 -13.28 3.30
C PRO A 779 10.90 -14.13 3.04
N GLU A 780 10.76 -15.45 3.06
CA GLU A 780 11.89 -16.39 2.91
C GLU A 780 12.67 -16.20 1.60
N THR A 781 12.00 -15.79 0.52
CA THR A 781 12.63 -15.51 -0.78
C THR A 781 13.55 -14.28 -0.76
N GLY A 782 13.37 -13.38 0.21
CA GLY A 782 14.16 -12.16 0.40
C GLY A 782 15.36 -12.31 1.33
N CYS A 783 15.54 -13.51 1.91
CA CYS A 783 16.62 -13.85 2.82
C CYS A 783 17.52 -14.90 2.13
N ARG A 784 18.79 -14.55 1.85
CA ARG A 784 19.71 -15.42 1.10
C ARG A 784 21.02 -15.63 1.84
N PHE A 785 21.51 -16.86 1.79
CA PHE A 785 22.78 -17.27 2.34
C PHE A 785 23.79 -17.50 1.21
N SER A 786 24.98 -16.94 1.35
CA SER A 786 26.06 -17.12 0.37
C SER A 786 27.39 -17.38 1.08
N GLY A 787 28.34 -17.95 0.36
CA GLY A 787 29.64 -18.30 0.92
C GLY A 787 30.55 -18.98 -0.10
N PRO A 788 31.78 -19.34 0.28
CA PRO A 788 32.70 -20.05 -0.61
C PRO A 788 32.09 -21.34 -1.16
N GLY A 789 31.88 -21.42 -2.48
CA GLY A 789 31.25 -22.58 -3.14
C GLY A 789 29.72 -22.62 -3.09
N ILE A 790 29.07 -21.57 -2.58
CA ILE A 790 27.61 -21.44 -2.48
C ILE A 790 27.19 -20.23 -3.32
N THR A 791 26.49 -20.48 -4.44
CA THR A 791 26.15 -19.45 -5.42
C THR A 791 25.00 -18.53 -4.97
N GLU A 792 24.17 -19.00 -4.03
CA GLU A 792 23.17 -18.30 -3.19
C GLU A 792 22.08 -19.33 -2.83
N GLU A 793 21.82 -19.55 -1.54
CA GLU A 793 20.80 -20.46 -1.04
C GLU A 793 19.67 -19.66 -0.36
N PRO A 794 18.41 -19.78 -0.77
CA PRO A 794 17.28 -19.09 -0.12
C PRO A 794 17.03 -19.67 1.28
N SER A 795 16.51 -18.86 2.20
CA SER A 795 16.26 -19.31 3.58
C SER A 795 15.24 -20.45 3.68
N THR A 796 14.39 -20.66 2.66
CA THR A 796 13.49 -21.82 2.57
C THR A 796 14.21 -23.16 2.71
N ASN A 797 15.49 -23.24 2.36
CA ASN A 797 16.31 -24.45 2.39
C ASN A 797 17.37 -24.46 3.51
N VAL A 798 17.34 -23.46 4.39
CA VAL A 798 18.36 -23.26 5.43
C VAL A 798 17.73 -23.35 6.81
N ASP A 799 18.19 -24.30 7.60
CA ASP A 799 17.71 -24.53 8.95
C ASP A 799 18.73 -24.08 10.00
N ILE A 800 18.26 -23.95 11.24
CA ILE A 800 19.05 -23.61 12.42
C ILE A 800 18.69 -24.55 13.56
N GLU A 801 19.70 -25.17 14.17
CA GLU A 801 19.52 -26.09 15.28
C GLU A 801 20.59 -25.95 16.36
N MET A 802 20.28 -26.47 17.55
CA MET A 802 21.23 -26.59 18.65
C MET A 802 21.95 -27.93 18.57
N LEU A 803 23.29 -27.92 18.62
CA LEU A 803 24.05 -29.16 18.74
C LEU A 803 23.94 -29.70 20.17
N ALA A 804 23.80 -31.03 20.30
CA ALA A 804 23.80 -31.72 21.58
C ALA A 804 25.09 -31.40 22.36
N ARG A 805 24.92 -31.14 23.65
CA ARG A 805 26.01 -30.74 24.54
C ARG A 805 25.81 -31.34 25.93
N GLU A 806 26.91 -31.58 26.63
CA GLU A 806 26.84 -31.73 28.09
C GLU A 806 26.61 -30.35 28.74
N PRO A 807 26.01 -30.27 29.94
CA PRO A 807 25.71 -28.98 30.59
C PRO A 807 26.94 -28.07 30.79
N ALA A 808 28.15 -28.64 30.83
CA ALA A 808 29.42 -27.92 30.98
C ALA A 808 30.04 -27.43 29.65
N ASP A 809 29.53 -27.89 28.50
CA ASP A 809 30.06 -27.58 27.18
C ASP A 809 29.53 -26.25 26.63
N PRO A 810 30.27 -25.59 25.72
CA PRO A 810 29.81 -24.36 25.07
C PRO A 810 28.55 -24.61 24.23
N LEU A 811 27.69 -23.58 24.11
CA LEU A 811 26.57 -23.62 23.16
C LEU A 811 27.08 -23.50 21.74
N LEU A 812 26.81 -24.52 20.94
CA LEU A 812 27.10 -24.56 19.51
C LEU A 812 25.79 -24.55 18.72
N ILE A 813 25.69 -23.63 17.78
CA ILE A 813 24.57 -23.46 16.86
C ILE A 813 25.02 -23.96 15.50
N ARG A 814 24.19 -24.77 14.85
CA ARG A 814 24.41 -25.23 13.49
C ARG A 814 23.39 -24.58 12.56
N VAL A 815 23.90 -23.87 11.56
CA VAL A 815 23.12 -23.34 10.43
C VAL A 815 23.47 -24.17 9.20
N PHE A 816 22.49 -24.79 8.55
CA PHE A 816 22.78 -25.82 7.55
C PHE A 816 21.71 -25.92 6.46
N SER A 817 22.11 -26.54 5.35
CA SER A 817 21.22 -27.07 4.31
C SER A 817 21.58 -28.54 4.05
N ASP A 818 20.90 -29.18 3.10
CA ASP A 818 21.26 -30.54 2.67
C ASP A 818 22.69 -30.67 2.09
N ARG A 819 23.35 -29.55 1.76
CA ARG A 819 24.64 -29.53 1.04
C ARG A 819 25.81 -29.00 1.86
N TRP A 820 25.54 -28.22 2.91
CA TRP A 820 26.56 -27.52 3.67
C TRP A 820 26.10 -27.27 5.10
N GLU A 821 27.06 -27.08 6.00
CA GLU A 821 26.81 -26.63 7.37
C GLU A 821 27.80 -25.54 7.77
N SER A 822 27.37 -24.71 8.72
CA SER A 822 28.15 -23.68 9.39
C SER A 822 27.85 -23.77 10.88
N VAL A 823 28.88 -23.88 11.71
CA VAL A 823 28.73 -24.03 13.16
C VAL A 823 29.31 -22.80 13.85
N LEU A 824 28.48 -22.16 14.67
CA LEU A 824 28.82 -20.97 15.44
C LEU A 824 28.81 -21.30 16.95
N ARG A 825 29.67 -20.62 17.71
CA ARG A 825 29.71 -20.69 19.18
C ARG A 825 29.25 -19.38 19.78
N LEU A 826 28.37 -19.45 20.77
CA LEU A 826 28.07 -18.31 21.65
C LEU A 826 29.15 -18.18 22.72
N GLU A 827 29.80 -17.02 22.76
CA GLU A 827 30.73 -16.63 23.83
C GLU A 827 30.09 -15.54 24.70
N LEU A 828 29.97 -15.79 26.00
CA LEU A 828 29.55 -14.79 26.99
C LEU A 828 30.80 -14.18 27.62
N LEU A 829 30.92 -12.86 27.52
CA LEU A 829 32.09 -12.08 27.93
C LEU A 829 31.74 -11.28 29.19
N PRO A 830 32.36 -11.56 30.35
CA PRO A 830 32.21 -10.71 31.51
C PRO A 830 33.00 -9.40 31.32
N THR A 831 32.35 -8.26 31.54
CA THR A 831 32.97 -6.94 31.69
C THR A 831 32.80 -6.45 33.13
N ASP A 832 33.64 -5.52 33.59
CA ASP A 832 33.76 -5.13 35.02
C ASP A 832 32.42 -4.76 35.69
N ASP A 833 31.41 -4.28 34.93
CA ASP A 833 30.06 -3.93 35.41
C ASP A 833 28.89 -4.46 34.52
N SER A 834 29.15 -5.33 33.53
CA SER A 834 28.13 -5.86 32.62
C SER A 834 28.49 -7.22 32.01
N PHE A 835 27.57 -7.81 31.25
CA PHE A 835 27.85 -8.98 30.42
C PHE A 835 27.66 -8.59 28.96
N ASP A 836 28.56 -9.05 28.11
CA ASP A 836 28.52 -8.90 26.67
C ASP A 836 28.54 -10.28 26.01
N PHE A 837 28.29 -10.37 24.71
CA PHE A 837 28.31 -11.62 23.99
C PHE A 837 28.78 -11.45 22.55
N ARG A 838 29.23 -12.55 21.96
CA ARG A 838 29.49 -12.62 20.51
C ARG A 838 29.29 -14.03 19.98
N PHE A 839 28.97 -14.12 18.70
CA PHE A 839 28.97 -15.37 17.96
C PHE A 839 30.26 -15.50 17.16
N VAL A 840 30.89 -16.66 17.24
CA VAL A 840 32.16 -16.95 16.55
C VAL A 840 31.99 -18.19 15.71
N HIS A 841 32.35 -18.12 14.43
CA HIS A 841 32.38 -19.29 13.56
C HIS A 841 33.46 -20.28 14.03
N VAL A 842 33.09 -21.56 14.15
CA VAL A 842 33.96 -22.63 14.66
C VAL A 842 34.38 -23.59 13.55
N ARG A 843 33.44 -24.08 12.75
CA ARG A 843 33.68 -25.05 11.68
C ARG A 843 32.59 -25.01 10.62
N GLY A 844 32.88 -25.59 9.45
CA GLY A 844 31.97 -25.58 8.31
C GLY A 844 32.25 -24.40 7.37
N VAL A 845 31.26 -24.05 6.56
CA VAL A 845 31.35 -22.95 5.59
C VAL A 845 31.14 -21.62 6.31
N VAL A 846 31.97 -20.63 6.02
CA VAL A 846 31.75 -19.25 6.48
C VAL A 846 30.67 -18.62 5.59
N LEU A 847 29.58 -18.18 6.21
CA LEU A 847 28.39 -17.66 5.52
C LEU A 847 28.25 -16.15 5.66
N ASN A 848 27.74 -15.55 4.60
CA ASN A 848 27.17 -14.21 4.59
C ASN A 848 25.65 -14.32 4.47
N LEU A 849 24.95 -13.42 5.15
CA LEU A 849 23.50 -13.26 5.08
C LEU A 849 23.16 -11.98 4.31
N SER A 850 22.34 -12.13 3.27
CA SER A 850 21.80 -11.02 2.50
C SER A 850 20.35 -10.75 2.89
N LEU A 851 20.08 -9.54 3.38
CA LEU A 851 18.76 -9.05 3.77
C LEU A 851 18.34 -7.88 2.87
N GLY A 852 18.09 -8.17 1.59
CA GLY A 852 17.74 -7.17 0.57
C GLY A 852 18.99 -6.60 -0.11
N THR A 853 19.38 -5.36 0.21
CA THR A 853 20.58 -4.72 -0.37
C THR A 853 21.78 -4.71 0.57
N LYS A 854 21.66 -5.34 1.75
CA LYS A 854 22.70 -5.40 2.78
C LYS A 854 23.19 -6.83 2.90
N ASP A 855 24.49 -7.01 2.80
CA ASP A 855 25.19 -8.28 3.03
C ASP A 855 26.08 -8.12 4.26
N GLU A 856 25.97 -9.06 5.21
CA GLU A 856 26.74 -9.08 6.47
C GLU A 856 27.21 -10.51 6.76
N ALA A 857 28.36 -10.67 7.43
CA ALA A 857 28.83 -11.98 7.87
C ALA A 857 27.88 -12.56 8.92
N LEU A 858 27.51 -13.85 8.82
CA LEU A 858 26.48 -14.46 9.67
C LEU A 858 26.79 -14.35 11.19
N ALA A 859 28.06 -14.50 11.56
CA ALA A 859 28.51 -14.37 12.95
C ALA A 859 28.38 -12.93 13.49
N GLU A 860 28.66 -11.94 12.65
CA GLU A 860 28.48 -10.51 12.98
C GLU A 860 26.99 -10.18 13.10
N PHE A 861 26.19 -10.67 12.14
CA PHE A 861 24.75 -10.53 12.13
C PHE A 861 24.09 -11.07 13.40
N PHE A 862 24.43 -12.30 13.83
CA PHE A 862 23.92 -12.86 15.09
C PHE A 862 24.45 -12.14 16.34
N THR A 863 25.62 -11.50 16.27
CA THR A 863 26.11 -10.68 17.40
C THR A 863 25.27 -9.41 17.54
N ASN A 864 24.90 -8.79 16.42
CA ASN A 864 24.05 -7.60 16.39
C ASN A 864 22.56 -7.90 16.59
N ASN A 865 22.10 -9.08 16.16
CA ASN A 865 20.71 -9.53 16.17
C ASN A 865 20.67 -10.98 16.68
N PRO A 866 20.81 -11.21 17.99
CA PRO A 866 20.91 -12.56 18.55
C PRO A 866 19.67 -13.42 18.24
N PRO A 867 19.86 -14.71 17.93
CA PRO A 867 18.76 -15.68 17.95
C PRO A 867 18.33 -15.96 19.40
N ILE A 868 17.12 -16.52 19.57
CA ILE A 868 16.58 -16.90 20.87
C ILE A 868 16.78 -18.41 21.06
N ILE A 869 17.45 -18.80 22.15
CA ILE A 869 17.68 -20.20 22.52
C ILE A 869 16.69 -20.58 23.62
N TRP A 870 15.95 -21.66 23.45
CA TRP A 870 14.96 -22.17 24.41
C TRP A 870 15.49 -23.40 25.14
N PHE A 871 15.19 -23.50 26.44
CA PHE A 871 15.62 -24.60 27.31
C PHE A 871 14.45 -25.48 27.74
N ALA A 872 14.77 -26.69 28.19
CA ALA A 872 13.80 -27.73 28.56
C ALA A 872 12.83 -27.35 29.70
N ASP A 873 13.19 -26.37 30.54
CA ASP A 873 12.35 -25.85 31.61
C ASP A 873 11.45 -24.68 31.17
N GLY A 874 11.52 -24.30 29.89
CA GLY A 874 10.76 -23.19 29.31
C GLY A 874 11.43 -21.83 29.43
N SER A 875 12.62 -21.76 30.01
CA SER A 875 13.44 -20.56 30.01
C SER A 875 14.05 -20.28 28.62
N SER A 876 14.49 -19.03 28.39
CA SER A 876 15.14 -18.62 27.15
C SER A 876 16.43 -17.83 27.39
N LEU A 877 17.32 -17.83 26.41
CA LEU A 877 18.53 -17.01 26.36
C LEU A 877 18.59 -16.29 25.00
N GLU A 878 18.64 -14.96 25.04
CA GLU A 878 18.85 -14.09 23.87
C GLU A 878 20.13 -13.29 24.09
N GLY A 879 21.19 -13.58 23.33
CA GLY A 879 22.51 -13.04 23.60
C GLY A 879 23.02 -13.44 25.00
N CYS A 880 23.09 -12.48 25.92
CA CYS A 880 23.42 -12.70 27.33
C CYS A 880 22.22 -12.60 28.29
N GLU A 881 20.99 -12.42 27.78
CA GLU A 881 19.79 -12.20 28.60
C GLU A 881 19.02 -13.50 28.81
N PHE A 882 19.00 -14.00 30.06
CA PHE A 882 18.34 -15.24 30.43
C PHE A 882 16.99 -14.98 31.09
N THR A 883 15.90 -15.47 30.50
CA THR A 883 14.54 -15.28 31.00
C THR A 883 13.97 -16.57 31.56
N ARG A 884 13.66 -16.62 32.86
CA ARG A 884 13.01 -17.79 33.49
C ARG A 884 11.50 -17.76 33.31
N LEU A 885 10.91 -18.92 33.05
CA LEU A 885 9.46 -19.11 33.08
C LEU A 885 9.00 -19.39 34.52
N PRO A 886 7.97 -18.69 35.04
CA PRO A 886 7.35 -19.05 36.32
C PRO A 886 6.65 -20.41 36.22
N THR A 887 7.30 -21.46 36.75
CA THR A 887 6.80 -22.84 36.74
C THR A 887 6.05 -23.23 38.02
N ASP A 888 5.92 -22.34 39.00
CA ASP A 888 5.37 -22.65 40.33
C ASP A 888 3.93 -23.22 40.28
N ASP A 889 3.15 -22.81 39.28
CA ASP A 889 1.78 -23.29 39.03
C ASP A 889 1.69 -24.31 37.87
N LEU A 890 2.81 -24.72 37.27
CA LEU A 890 2.81 -25.64 36.12
C LEU A 890 2.57 -27.07 36.59
N GLN A 891 1.41 -27.62 36.24
CA GLN A 891 1.11 -29.03 36.48
C GLN A 891 1.74 -29.92 35.39
N PRO A 892 2.15 -31.16 35.72
CA PRO A 892 2.58 -32.12 34.71
C PRO A 892 1.51 -32.34 33.65
N TYR A 893 1.93 -32.63 32.42
CA TYR A 893 1.00 -32.98 31.36
C TYR A 893 0.16 -34.18 31.79
N ASP A 894 -1.16 -34.09 31.62
CA ASP A 894 -2.08 -35.14 32.02
C ASP A 894 -1.83 -36.40 31.18
N ALA A 895 -1.37 -37.47 31.83
CA ALA A 895 -1.02 -38.72 31.19
C ALA A 895 -2.21 -39.37 30.47
N ASP A 896 -3.45 -39.10 30.90
CA ASP A 896 -4.64 -39.65 30.25
C ASP A 896 -4.84 -39.07 28.85
N ARG A 897 -4.32 -37.86 28.59
CA ARG A 897 -4.34 -37.18 27.29
C ARG A 897 -3.29 -37.72 26.30
N LEU A 898 -2.32 -38.53 26.74
CA LEU A 898 -1.38 -39.22 25.85
C LEU A 898 -2.14 -40.21 24.95
N GLN A 899 -1.91 -40.13 23.64
CA GLN A 899 -2.53 -41.03 22.67
C GLN A 899 -1.61 -42.22 22.40
N ALA A 900 -1.94 -43.37 22.98
CA ALA A 900 -1.22 -44.62 22.74
C ALA A 900 -1.54 -45.16 21.35
N LEU A 901 -0.51 -45.38 20.54
CA LEU A 901 -0.60 -46.02 19.22
C LEU A 901 0.05 -47.40 19.26
N ASP A 902 -0.48 -48.32 18.44
CA ASP A 902 0.15 -49.60 18.16
C ASP A 902 1.28 -49.44 17.14
N TRP A 903 2.48 -49.88 17.53
CA TRP A 903 3.72 -49.82 16.76
C TRP A 903 4.27 -51.21 16.40
N SER A 904 3.52 -52.29 16.61
CA SER A 904 4.01 -53.67 16.51
C SER A 904 4.60 -54.02 15.13
N ASP A 905 4.06 -53.44 14.05
CA ASP A 905 4.52 -53.63 12.67
C ASP A 905 5.37 -52.46 12.13
N VAL A 906 5.89 -51.61 13.02
CA VAL A 906 6.66 -50.40 12.67
C VAL A 906 8.06 -50.48 13.26
N ASP A 907 9.08 -50.23 12.45
CA ASP A 907 10.44 -50.02 12.97
C ASP A 907 10.52 -48.65 13.63
N ILE A 908 10.38 -48.62 14.96
CA ILE A 908 10.46 -47.39 15.77
C ILE A 908 11.84 -46.73 15.75
N ARG A 909 12.86 -47.34 15.11
CA ARG A 909 14.17 -46.74 14.88
C ARG A 909 14.30 -46.12 13.48
N ALA A 910 13.28 -46.27 12.64
CA ALA A 910 13.22 -45.74 11.29
C ALA A 910 12.17 -44.61 11.19
N GLU A 911 12.65 -43.37 11.23
CA GLU A 911 11.82 -42.14 11.23
C GLU A 911 11.15 -41.90 9.87
N SER A 912 11.94 -41.51 8.86
CA SER A 912 11.46 -41.05 7.55
C SER A 912 11.18 -42.20 6.56
N GLN A 913 10.12 -42.03 5.75
CA GLN A 913 9.82 -42.90 4.61
C GLN A 913 10.67 -42.57 3.37
N GLY A 914 11.26 -41.36 3.29
CA GLY A 914 12.04 -40.86 2.17
C GLY A 914 11.27 -40.77 0.84
N GLU A 915 11.95 -40.33 -0.23
CA GLU A 915 11.33 -40.16 -1.57
C GLU A 915 10.75 -41.47 -2.15
N ALA A 916 11.28 -42.62 -1.73
CA ALA A 916 10.82 -43.94 -2.15
C ALA A 916 9.58 -44.44 -1.37
N ARG A 917 9.08 -43.67 -0.39
CA ARG A 917 7.92 -44.01 0.46
C ARG A 917 8.03 -45.40 1.09
N ARG A 918 9.15 -45.65 1.79
CA ARG A 918 9.43 -46.93 2.44
C ARG A 918 8.38 -47.24 3.52
N ALA A 919 7.68 -48.37 3.35
CA ALA A 919 6.73 -48.87 4.33
C ALA A 919 7.41 -49.31 5.65
N GLY A 920 6.64 -49.33 6.73
CA GLY A 920 7.10 -49.78 8.06
C GLY A 920 7.92 -48.74 8.85
N THR A 921 8.02 -47.51 8.36
CA THR A 921 8.61 -46.38 9.11
C THR A 921 7.57 -45.64 9.94
N ILE A 922 8.02 -44.84 10.90
CA ILE A 922 7.14 -44.02 11.74
C ILE A 922 6.31 -43.06 10.87
N GLN A 923 6.99 -42.32 9.98
CA GLN A 923 6.34 -41.36 9.10
C GLN A 923 5.30 -42.01 8.18
N HIS A 924 5.63 -43.16 7.59
CA HIS A 924 4.70 -43.90 6.74
C HIS A 924 3.45 -44.34 7.52
N ASN A 925 3.61 -44.86 8.76
CA ASN A 925 2.49 -45.28 9.59
C ASN A 925 1.54 -44.10 9.93
N ILE A 926 2.11 -42.93 10.24
CA ILE A 926 1.32 -41.72 10.50
C ILE A 926 0.58 -41.28 9.24
N ILE A 927 1.26 -41.22 8.09
CA ILE A 927 0.63 -40.86 6.80
C ILE A 927 -0.53 -41.81 6.47
N GLU A 928 -0.37 -43.13 6.61
CA GLU A 928 -1.45 -44.10 6.39
C GLU A 928 -2.65 -43.86 7.32
N ARG A 929 -2.40 -43.54 8.59
CA ARG A 929 -3.47 -43.22 9.54
C ARG A 929 -4.22 -41.95 9.14
N LEU A 930 -3.51 -40.91 8.71
CA LEU A 930 -4.10 -39.66 8.24
C LEU A 930 -4.91 -39.88 6.96
N GLN A 931 -4.42 -40.71 6.02
CA GLN A 931 -5.12 -41.04 4.78
C GLN A 931 -6.47 -41.75 5.04
N ARG A 932 -6.63 -42.48 6.15
CA ARG A 932 -7.91 -43.11 6.53
C ARG A 932 -8.98 -42.11 6.94
N ASN A 933 -8.61 -40.88 7.31
CA ASN A 933 -9.57 -39.84 7.65
C ASN A 933 -9.95 -39.04 6.37
N PRO A 934 -11.18 -39.19 5.85
CA PRO A 934 -11.59 -38.50 4.64
C PRO A 934 -11.71 -36.98 4.82
N ALA A 935 -11.64 -36.44 6.05
CA ALA A 935 -11.75 -35.00 6.31
C ALA A 935 -10.55 -34.16 5.83
N TYR A 936 -9.34 -34.74 5.71
CA TYR A 936 -8.16 -34.01 5.26
C TYR A 936 -8.23 -33.65 3.77
N ASP A 937 -8.11 -32.37 3.43
CA ASP A 937 -8.02 -31.90 2.05
C ASP A 937 -6.63 -32.20 1.46
N VAL A 938 -5.56 -31.95 2.25
CA VAL A 938 -4.16 -32.13 1.85
C VAL A 938 -3.39 -32.90 2.94
N ILE A 939 -2.53 -33.83 2.52
CA ILE A 939 -1.50 -34.46 3.35
C ILE A 939 -0.18 -34.32 2.60
N PHE A 940 0.82 -33.72 3.24
CA PHE A 940 2.06 -33.29 2.61
C PHE A 940 3.27 -33.82 3.40
N ASP A 941 4.18 -34.47 2.69
CA ASP A 941 5.50 -34.92 3.18
C ASP A 941 6.49 -33.76 3.09
N ASP A 942 6.68 -33.06 4.21
CA ASP A 942 7.57 -31.90 4.28
C ASP A 942 8.99 -32.22 4.80
N ASP A 943 9.28 -33.51 5.06
CA ASP A 943 10.55 -34.00 5.59
C ASP A 943 11.78 -33.40 4.86
N GLY A 944 12.72 -32.88 5.66
CA GLY A 944 14.03 -32.37 5.25
C GLY A 944 14.43 -31.06 5.91
N SER A 945 15.61 -30.50 5.55
CA SER A 945 16.12 -29.26 6.15
C SER A 945 15.10 -28.10 6.07
N ASN A 946 14.89 -27.40 7.19
CA ASN A 946 13.94 -26.27 7.34
C ASN A 946 12.51 -26.63 6.95
N GLU A 947 12.05 -27.82 7.32
CA GLU A 947 10.64 -28.20 7.24
C GLU A 947 9.74 -27.40 8.19
N ALA A 948 8.45 -27.32 7.86
CA ALA A 948 7.44 -26.85 8.78
C ALA A 948 7.11 -27.90 9.87
N ALA A 949 7.11 -29.18 9.48
CA ALA A 949 6.98 -30.39 10.32
C ALA A 949 7.23 -31.62 9.42
N ASP A 950 7.55 -32.81 9.93
CA ASP A 950 7.78 -33.99 9.06
C ASP A 950 6.55 -34.35 8.20
N VAL A 951 5.34 -34.14 8.73
CA VAL A 951 4.08 -34.30 8.00
C VAL A 951 3.15 -33.13 8.29
N VAL A 952 2.57 -32.54 7.24
CA VAL A 952 1.58 -31.47 7.33
C VAL A 952 0.24 -31.96 6.78
N ALA A 953 -0.80 -31.94 7.60
CA ALA A 953 -2.17 -32.27 7.19
C ALA A 953 -3.08 -31.04 7.28
N ILE A 954 -3.91 -30.79 6.27
CA ILE A 954 -4.73 -29.58 6.19
C ILE A 954 -6.18 -29.96 5.99
N THR A 955 -7.07 -29.33 6.76
CA THR A 955 -8.52 -29.37 6.57
C THR A 955 -9.06 -27.96 6.34
N VAL A 956 -10.09 -27.86 5.51
CA VAL A 956 -10.77 -26.62 5.18
C VAL A 956 -12.24 -26.76 5.50
N ASP A 957 -12.69 -26.11 6.57
CA ASP A 957 -14.10 -26.03 6.91
C ASP A 957 -14.77 -24.98 6.01
N ARG A 958 -15.69 -25.47 5.16
CA ARG A 958 -16.46 -24.69 4.19
C ARG A 958 -17.93 -24.51 4.63
N SER A 959 -18.29 -24.90 5.85
CA SER A 959 -19.67 -24.87 6.35
C SER A 959 -20.20 -23.46 6.65
N THR A 960 -19.32 -22.50 6.99
CA THR A 960 -19.65 -21.07 7.14
C THR A 960 -19.45 -20.30 5.83
N PRO A 961 -20.50 -19.67 5.24
CA PRO A 961 -20.42 -19.09 3.90
C PRO A 961 -19.57 -17.81 3.73
N THR A 962 -19.24 -17.12 4.83
CA THR A 962 -18.63 -15.77 4.76
C THR A 962 -17.11 -15.77 4.85
N VAL A 963 -16.51 -16.67 5.63
CA VAL A 963 -15.06 -16.88 5.75
C VAL A 963 -14.81 -18.36 6.09
N PRO A 964 -14.07 -19.12 5.27
CA PRO A 964 -13.70 -20.50 5.60
C PRO A 964 -12.70 -20.53 6.76
N ARG A 965 -12.66 -21.62 7.51
CA ARG A 965 -11.66 -21.84 8.56
C ARG A 965 -10.66 -22.89 8.08
N ILE A 966 -9.38 -22.57 8.15
CA ILE A 966 -8.30 -23.48 7.74
C ILE A 966 -7.63 -24.00 9.00
N GLU A 967 -7.55 -25.31 9.10
CA GLU A 967 -6.88 -25.97 10.21
C GLU A 967 -5.71 -26.79 9.66
N VAL A 968 -4.51 -26.46 10.13
CA VAL A 968 -3.26 -27.09 9.74
C VAL A 968 -2.73 -27.88 10.93
N GLU A 969 -2.51 -29.16 10.73
CA GLU A 969 -1.94 -30.08 11.71
C GLU A 969 -0.49 -30.37 11.33
N LEU A 970 0.42 -30.01 12.24
CA LEU A 970 1.87 -30.16 12.10
C LEU A 970 2.30 -31.35 12.95
N TYR A 971 2.79 -32.42 12.31
CA TYR A 971 3.26 -33.62 12.98
C TYR A 971 4.80 -33.64 13.00
N HIS A 972 5.36 -33.53 14.20
CA HIS A 972 6.80 -33.67 14.45
C HIS A 972 7.11 -35.07 14.95
N LEU A 973 7.94 -35.79 14.21
CA LEU A 973 8.23 -37.21 14.41
C LEU A 973 9.68 -37.37 14.84
N LYS A 974 9.92 -38.36 15.72
CA LYS A 974 11.29 -38.79 15.98
C LYS A 974 11.39 -40.28 16.20
N TYR A 975 12.48 -40.87 15.69
CA TYR A 975 12.83 -42.24 16.06
C TYR A 975 13.06 -42.37 17.57
N ALA A 976 12.87 -43.60 18.08
CA ALA A 976 13.19 -43.95 19.45
C ALA A 976 14.68 -44.33 19.56
N GLY A 977 15.40 -43.80 20.57
CA GLY A 977 16.80 -44.17 20.83
C GLY A 977 17.01 -45.63 21.31
N GLY A 978 15.99 -46.49 21.26
CA GLY A 978 15.91 -47.85 21.83
C GLY A 978 14.50 -48.15 22.34
N GLU A 979 14.32 -49.07 23.28
CA GLU A 979 12.98 -49.55 23.69
C GLU A 979 12.08 -48.45 24.30
N PRO A 980 10.74 -48.50 24.10
CA PRO A 980 9.81 -47.55 24.69
C PRO A 980 9.91 -47.50 26.21
N GLY A 981 9.90 -46.28 26.76
CA GLY A 981 10.01 -46.08 28.20
C GLY A 981 10.15 -44.62 28.61
N ARG A 982 11.10 -44.37 29.52
CA ARG A 982 11.20 -43.12 30.30
C ARG A 982 12.31 -42.15 29.86
N ARG A 983 12.87 -42.32 28.65
CA ARG A 983 13.99 -41.47 28.19
C ARG A 983 13.50 -40.07 27.85
N LEU A 984 14.17 -39.09 28.44
CA LEU A 984 13.85 -37.68 28.21
C LEU A 984 14.47 -37.16 26.91
N GLU A 985 15.62 -37.69 26.50
CA GLU A 985 16.34 -37.32 25.28
C GLU A 985 15.49 -37.51 24.01
N ASP A 986 14.65 -38.54 24.00
CA ASP A 986 13.72 -38.84 22.91
C ASP A 986 12.72 -37.68 22.67
N LEU A 987 12.47 -36.81 23.66
CA LEU A 987 11.46 -35.73 23.56
C LEU A 987 12.05 -34.35 23.26
N TYR A 988 13.35 -34.11 23.45
CA TYR A 988 13.89 -32.74 23.34
C TYR A 988 13.73 -32.15 21.95
N VAL A 989 14.08 -32.90 20.91
CA VAL A 989 14.03 -32.43 19.51
C VAL A 989 12.60 -32.10 19.09
N VAL A 990 11.67 -33.04 19.30
CA VAL A 990 10.26 -32.88 18.89
C VAL A 990 9.51 -31.82 19.68
N CYS A 991 9.82 -31.66 20.98
CA CYS A 991 9.32 -30.52 21.76
C CYS A 991 9.88 -29.19 21.25
N GLY A 992 11.14 -29.17 20.81
CA GLY A 992 11.75 -27.99 20.21
C GLY A 992 11.12 -27.61 18.88
N GLN A 993 10.96 -28.57 17.96
CA GLN A 993 10.28 -28.36 16.67
C GLN A 993 8.82 -27.92 16.86
N ALA A 994 8.13 -28.50 17.86
CA ALA A 994 6.79 -28.07 18.25
C ALA A 994 6.75 -26.58 18.63
N GLN A 995 7.68 -26.11 19.48
CA GLN A 995 7.75 -24.69 19.87
C GLN A 995 8.07 -23.77 18.67
N ARG A 996 9.00 -24.16 17.79
CA ARG A 996 9.38 -23.41 16.58
C ARG A 996 8.23 -23.22 15.59
N SER A 997 7.21 -24.10 15.64
CA SER A 997 6.01 -24.00 14.80
C SER A 997 5.25 -22.68 14.98
N THR A 998 5.41 -22.01 16.13
CA THR A 998 4.81 -20.69 16.40
C THR A 998 5.29 -19.59 15.46
N SER A 999 6.48 -19.74 14.86
CA SER A 999 7.05 -18.78 13.91
C SER A 999 6.19 -18.57 12.65
N TRP A 1000 5.38 -19.57 12.27
CA TRP A 1000 4.40 -19.46 11.19
C TRP A 1000 3.22 -18.56 11.54
N LEU A 1001 3.01 -18.23 12.81
CA LEU A 1001 1.94 -17.34 13.27
C LEU A 1001 2.43 -15.95 13.68
N ALA A 1002 3.74 -15.69 13.57
CA ALA A 1002 4.43 -14.46 14.00
C ALA A 1002 3.75 -13.16 13.53
N ASN A 1003 3.27 -13.18 12.29
CA ASN A 1003 2.48 -12.09 11.72
C ASN A 1003 1.56 -12.66 10.63
N HIS A 1004 0.66 -11.83 10.11
CA HIS A 1004 -0.31 -12.24 9.09
C HIS A 1004 0.37 -12.77 7.80
N GLY A 1005 1.53 -12.24 7.44
CA GLY A 1005 2.32 -12.71 6.30
C GLY A 1005 2.77 -14.16 6.49
N ARG A 1006 3.41 -14.46 7.64
CA ARG A 1006 3.94 -15.80 7.96
C ARG A 1006 2.87 -16.90 7.92
N ARG A 1007 1.62 -16.60 8.27
CA ARG A 1007 0.50 -17.57 8.21
C ARG A 1007 0.24 -18.06 6.79
N THR A 1008 0.39 -17.16 5.83
CA THR A 1008 0.25 -17.46 4.41
C THR A 1008 1.55 -18.05 3.85
N ASP A 1009 2.69 -17.59 4.36
CA ASP A 1009 4.01 -18.07 3.93
C ASP A 1009 4.21 -19.54 4.22
N LEU A 1010 3.55 -20.12 5.23
CA LEU A 1010 3.53 -21.57 5.46
C LEU A 1010 3.12 -22.34 4.20
N PHE A 1011 2.04 -21.94 3.52
CA PHE A 1011 1.61 -22.64 2.31
C PHE A 1011 2.51 -22.33 1.12
N THR A 1012 3.04 -21.11 1.04
CA THR A 1012 4.06 -20.74 0.03
C THR A 1012 5.33 -21.58 0.19
N HIS A 1013 5.73 -21.84 1.43
CA HIS A 1013 6.87 -22.67 1.80
C HIS A 1013 6.68 -24.10 1.32
N LEU A 1014 5.54 -24.74 1.64
CA LEU A 1014 5.21 -26.08 1.17
C LEU A 1014 5.17 -26.16 -0.37
N LEU A 1015 4.56 -25.19 -1.04
CA LEU A 1015 4.50 -25.13 -2.50
C LEU A 1015 5.90 -25.00 -3.12
N SER A 1016 6.74 -24.11 -2.59
CA SER A 1016 8.13 -23.92 -3.04
C SER A 1016 8.93 -25.21 -2.89
N ARG A 1017 8.78 -25.93 -1.78
CA ARG A 1017 9.49 -27.19 -1.52
C ARG A 1017 9.05 -28.32 -2.45
N ASN A 1018 7.77 -28.39 -2.81
CA ASN A 1018 7.29 -29.35 -3.82
C ASN A 1018 7.83 -28.99 -5.22
N ASP A 1019 7.72 -27.73 -5.65
CA ASP A 1019 8.19 -27.28 -6.97
C ASP A 1019 9.69 -27.58 -7.15
N GLN A 1020 10.50 -27.27 -6.13
CA GLN A 1020 11.93 -27.60 -6.14
C GLN A 1020 12.22 -29.11 -6.25
N ARG A 1021 11.44 -29.98 -5.56
CA ARG A 1021 11.61 -31.45 -5.64
C ARG A 1021 11.25 -31.94 -7.05
N VAL A 1022 10.12 -31.49 -7.60
CA VAL A 1022 9.64 -31.89 -8.93
C VAL A 1022 10.58 -31.41 -10.05
N GLN A 1023 11.11 -30.19 -9.96
CA GLN A 1023 12.06 -29.65 -10.95
C GLN A 1023 13.37 -30.44 -11.03
N ARG A 1024 13.77 -31.12 -9.94
CA ARG A 1024 14.92 -32.03 -9.91
C ARG A 1024 14.61 -33.42 -10.49
N GLY A 1025 13.36 -33.68 -10.89
CA GLY A 1025 12.90 -34.96 -11.42
C GLY A 1025 12.46 -35.98 -10.37
N ALA A 1026 12.33 -35.58 -9.11
CA ALA A 1026 11.89 -36.45 -8.01
C ALA A 1026 10.35 -36.46 -7.86
N PRO A 1027 9.76 -37.47 -7.20
CA PRO A 1027 8.32 -37.56 -6.97
C PRO A 1027 7.76 -36.39 -6.15
N THR A 1028 6.46 -36.12 -6.28
CA THR A 1028 5.78 -35.07 -5.52
C THR A 1028 5.76 -35.34 -4.00
N ARG A 1029 5.78 -34.26 -3.21
CA ARG A 1029 5.59 -34.25 -1.76
C ARG A 1029 4.12 -34.48 -1.33
N PHE A 1030 3.17 -34.44 -2.26
CA PHE A 1030 1.76 -34.72 -1.94
C PHE A 1030 1.52 -36.22 -1.72
N GLU A 1031 1.02 -36.56 -0.52
CA GLU A 1031 0.45 -37.87 -0.20
C GLU A 1031 -1.07 -37.90 -0.42
N ARG A 1032 -1.71 -36.74 -0.26
CA ARG A 1032 -3.11 -36.49 -0.63
C ARG A 1032 -3.29 -35.02 -1.01
N GLY A 1033 -4.19 -34.76 -1.95
CA GLY A 1033 -4.43 -33.43 -2.49
C GLY A 1033 -3.55 -33.15 -3.71
N SER A 1034 -3.42 -31.88 -4.06
CA SER A 1034 -2.70 -31.42 -5.25
C SER A 1034 -2.10 -30.04 -5.02
N GLU A 1035 -1.17 -29.67 -5.89
CA GLU A 1035 -0.59 -28.31 -5.90
C GLU A 1035 -1.68 -27.26 -6.12
N GLU A 1036 -2.63 -27.52 -7.02
CA GLU A 1036 -3.77 -26.63 -7.24
C GLU A 1036 -4.61 -26.42 -5.99
N LEU A 1037 -4.86 -27.48 -5.21
CA LEU A 1037 -5.64 -27.40 -3.98
C LEU A 1037 -4.88 -26.63 -2.88
N LEU A 1038 -3.57 -26.86 -2.73
CA LEU A 1038 -2.77 -26.14 -1.75
C LEU A 1038 -2.62 -24.65 -2.09
N LEU A 1039 -2.58 -24.31 -3.38
CA LEU A 1039 -2.68 -22.92 -3.85
C LEU A 1039 -4.03 -22.28 -3.47
N GLN A 1040 -5.15 -23.00 -3.65
CA GLN A 1040 -6.45 -22.51 -3.22
C GLN A 1040 -6.46 -22.23 -1.71
N ILE A 1041 -5.91 -23.15 -0.91
CA ILE A 1041 -5.80 -23.01 0.54
C ILE A 1041 -4.94 -21.79 0.91
N ARG A 1042 -3.79 -21.58 0.27
CA ARG A 1042 -2.95 -20.38 0.46
C ARG A 1042 -3.71 -19.09 0.15
N GLU A 1043 -4.53 -19.07 -0.89
CA GLU A 1043 -5.33 -17.87 -1.21
C GLU A 1043 -6.45 -17.65 -0.19
N MET A 1044 -7.09 -18.74 0.27
CA MET A 1044 -8.09 -18.69 1.33
C MET A 1044 -7.47 -18.21 2.65
N SER A 1045 -6.25 -18.64 2.99
CA SER A 1045 -5.58 -18.36 4.26
C SER A 1045 -5.35 -16.88 4.54
N ARG A 1046 -5.32 -16.05 3.49
CA ARG A 1046 -5.16 -14.60 3.58
C ARG A 1046 -6.37 -13.87 4.17
N ARG A 1047 -7.54 -14.52 4.19
CA ARG A 1047 -8.79 -13.95 4.73
C ARG A 1047 -9.46 -14.87 5.75
N SER A 1048 -8.97 -16.09 5.84
CA SER A 1048 -9.46 -17.15 6.70
C SER A 1048 -8.74 -17.12 8.03
N ASP A 1049 -9.41 -17.56 9.07
CA ASP A 1049 -8.72 -17.89 10.31
C ASP A 1049 -7.90 -19.16 10.07
N VAL A 1050 -6.57 -19.04 10.16
CA VAL A 1050 -5.62 -20.15 10.05
C VAL A 1050 -5.25 -20.57 11.45
N LYS A 1051 -5.69 -21.77 11.83
CA LYS A 1051 -5.36 -22.36 13.12
C LYS A 1051 -4.34 -23.47 12.93
N LEU A 1052 -3.29 -23.44 13.73
CA LEU A 1052 -2.35 -24.55 13.82
C LEU A 1052 -2.78 -25.49 14.95
N LYS A 1053 -2.54 -26.78 14.77
CA LYS A 1053 -2.47 -27.80 15.80
C LYS A 1053 -1.13 -28.51 15.67
N VAL A 1054 -0.50 -28.80 16.80
CA VAL A 1054 0.82 -29.41 16.82
C VAL A 1054 0.74 -30.78 17.47
N TYR A 1055 1.27 -31.77 16.77
CA TYR A 1055 1.37 -33.16 17.19
C TYR A 1055 2.84 -33.53 17.37
N VAL A 1056 3.16 -34.13 18.50
CA VAL A 1056 4.44 -34.80 18.73
C VAL A 1056 4.23 -36.30 18.68
N VAL A 1057 4.97 -36.98 17.82
CA VAL A 1057 4.92 -38.43 17.64
C VAL A 1057 6.26 -39.01 18.09
N GLN A 1058 6.26 -39.64 19.26
CA GLN A 1058 7.46 -40.24 19.82
C GLN A 1058 7.17 -41.66 20.35
N PRO A 1059 7.40 -42.72 19.54
CA PRO A 1059 7.19 -44.10 19.97
C PRO A 1059 8.11 -44.53 21.14
N GLY A 1060 9.23 -43.85 21.37
CA GLY A 1060 10.12 -44.07 22.52
C GLY A 1060 9.51 -43.69 23.87
N LEU A 1061 8.44 -42.88 23.89
CA LEU A 1061 7.65 -42.60 25.09
C LEU A 1061 6.62 -43.72 25.29
N SER A 1062 6.51 -44.28 26.50
CA SER A 1062 5.41 -45.19 26.86
C SER A 1062 4.39 -44.47 27.75
N LYS A 1063 3.10 -44.57 27.42
CA LYS A 1063 2.00 -44.03 28.23
C LYS A 1063 1.99 -44.65 29.63
N ALA A 1064 2.13 -45.97 29.73
CA ALA A 1064 2.17 -46.68 31.01
C ALA A 1064 3.39 -46.32 31.89
N GLN A 1065 4.50 -45.91 31.29
CA GLN A 1065 5.77 -45.65 32.01
C GLN A 1065 6.20 -44.18 32.00
N ALA A 1066 5.32 -43.26 31.56
CA ALA A 1066 5.65 -41.85 31.41
C ALA A 1066 6.16 -41.27 32.74
N SER A 1067 7.41 -40.81 32.73
CA SER A 1067 8.04 -40.24 33.91
C SER A 1067 7.57 -38.81 34.16
N HIS A 1068 7.64 -38.36 35.41
CA HIS A 1068 7.34 -36.98 35.78
C HIS A 1068 8.15 -35.97 34.95
N GLY A 1069 9.44 -36.22 34.71
CA GLY A 1069 10.28 -35.34 33.89
C GLY A 1069 9.80 -35.20 32.44
N GLN A 1070 9.35 -36.30 31.81
CA GLN A 1070 8.77 -36.26 30.46
C GLN A 1070 7.46 -35.46 30.46
N LEU A 1071 6.56 -35.71 31.42
CA LEU A 1071 5.29 -34.99 31.52
C LEU A 1071 5.49 -33.50 31.82
N MET A 1072 6.52 -33.12 32.57
CA MET A 1072 6.85 -31.70 32.81
C MET A 1072 7.35 -31.01 31.53
N LEU A 1073 8.23 -31.66 30.74
CA LEU A 1073 8.68 -31.11 29.46
C LEU A 1073 7.51 -30.91 28.48
N LEU A 1074 6.59 -31.88 28.42
CA LEU A 1074 5.37 -31.78 27.60
C LEU A 1074 4.46 -30.64 28.07
N ALA A 1075 4.33 -30.43 29.38
CA ALA A 1075 3.55 -29.31 29.93
C ALA A 1075 4.17 -27.95 29.61
N VAL A 1076 5.50 -27.84 29.64
CA VAL A 1076 6.22 -26.62 29.23
C VAL A 1076 5.92 -26.29 27.77
N THR A 1077 6.02 -27.28 26.88
CA THR A 1077 5.73 -27.11 25.45
C THR A 1077 4.28 -26.75 25.20
N GLU A 1078 3.33 -27.44 25.83
CA GLU A 1078 1.90 -27.11 25.73
C GLU A 1078 1.62 -25.67 26.16
N ARG A 1079 2.17 -25.26 27.30
CA ARG A 1079 1.97 -23.92 27.84
C ARG A 1079 2.55 -22.86 26.92
N PHE A 1080 3.72 -23.09 26.32
CA PHE A 1080 4.30 -22.18 25.34
C PHE A 1080 3.39 -21.98 24.12
N LEU A 1081 2.90 -23.08 23.55
CA LEU A 1081 2.01 -23.09 22.38
C LEU A 1081 0.66 -22.41 22.66
N SER A 1082 0.09 -22.68 23.83
CA SER A 1082 -1.18 -22.10 24.29
C SER A 1082 -1.05 -20.61 24.66
N ASP A 1083 0.05 -20.21 25.29
CA ASP A 1083 0.24 -18.84 25.77
C ASP A 1083 0.61 -17.86 24.65
N THR A 1084 1.18 -18.34 23.54
CA THR A 1084 1.58 -17.50 22.41
C THR A 1084 0.45 -17.32 21.40
N TYR A 1085 0.06 -18.40 20.72
CA TYR A 1085 -0.91 -18.36 19.62
C TYR A 1085 -2.11 -19.29 19.82
N GLU A 1086 -2.35 -19.75 21.05
CA GLU A 1086 -3.46 -20.64 21.40
C GLU A 1086 -3.48 -21.94 20.58
N ILE A 1087 -2.29 -22.49 20.30
CA ILE A 1087 -2.09 -23.69 19.48
C ILE A 1087 -2.37 -24.95 20.33
N PRO A 1088 -3.31 -25.84 19.94
CA PRO A 1088 -3.52 -27.11 20.61
C PRO A 1088 -2.31 -28.05 20.46
N PHE A 1089 -1.97 -28.76 21.54
CA PHE A 1089 -0.84 -29.68 21.62
C PHE A 1089 -1.28 -31.12 21.92
N ILE A 1090 -0.89 -32.06 21.07
CA ILE A 1090 -1.25 -33.48 21.16
C ILE A 1090 0.02 -34.33 21.13
N VAL A 1091 0.07 -35.37 21.96
CA VAL A 1091 1.22 -36.28 22.04
C VAL A 1091 0.78 -37.71 21.73
N MET A 1092 1.42 -38.31 20.75
CA MET A 1092 1.25 -39.70 20.33
C MET A 1092 2.47 -40.51 20.75
N CYS A 1093 2.24 -41.63 21.41
CA CYS A 1093 3.30 -42.44 22.04
C CYS A 1093 2.98 -43.94 21.98
N SER A 1094 3.86 -44.77 22.51
CA SER A 1094 3.59 -46.19 22.74
C SER A 1094 2.65 -46.40 23.93
N SER A 1095 1.94 -47.54 23.93
CA SER A 1095 1.09 -47.96 25.06
C SER A 1095 1.84 -48.05 26.39
#